data_AF-A0A0G1TB55-F1
#
_entry.id   AF-A0A0G1TB55-F1
#
_cell.length_a   1.000
_cell.length_b   1.000
_cell.length_c   1.000
_cell.angle_alpha   90.00
_cell.angle_beta   90.00
_cell.angle_gamma   90.00
#
_symmetry.space_group_name_H-M   'P 1'
#
loop_
_entity.id
_entity.type
_entity.pdbx_description
1 polymer ?
#
loop_
_entity_poly.entity_id
_entity_poly.type
_entity_poly.pdbx_seq_one_letter_code
_entity_poly.pdbx_strand_id
1 'polypeptide(L)'
;MEHHVGQPELPKFSSPEEELQYLRERVARAEEVHKSEGMPVSKEAVISREVISYGQTRREDTLEEHFILENPQYEKSLELLNSSAHREKMREIYRLLAEKGILNALKVVRELNSPHLEGDFHAIIVNYVKTGAIVPGLDKEQGLARMIRKTLYEITLPHAEGERIPTVQQAMEFMQRFYSGMLPADREHTAQHDGFTIEIAMPNYSSDITYYVSIKDERKEQFMQQLFGTFPEAKIEEVPRDYNIFNNHGVSLGSSAQNLRNFAFPIADMDHAENDPMKVLLSSFSKVSRDGEGAAVQFIIVPDRDNISGKIKHALGEIHKGAPLKEALNIPLSITGDLFKSVSGLFKSAPKQKPGEEKRVDNFTLEFKEKALKLLEEKLSTNIVRVNLRIIASAGTRERASDILSSIETSFSQFTSPQGNGLRFVRKEKGDLTELMHNFNFRHRDEGEMLALNLKELATLYHFPITITHQEAPQLKTIKTTNASAPAELPAEGTLIGVNKYRGESREVRLTKQDRLRHLYTLGQTGAGKSVFLKNLAVQDILAGNGVCFIDPHGSDVQDILACIPPERIDDVIYFDPTHMERPFALNMLEYDLNHPEQKIFVVNEMLSIFKTLYSSTPESMGPAFEQYFRYSTLLVMEDPETGNTLLEIPRVMADPAFRNLKLSRCKNPIVVQFWRDIATKTSGESGLQNMIPYITNKFDIFISNEVMRPIIAQEKSSFNFRDIMDSKKIFLVNLAKGKLGEINANLLGLIIVGKFLMAAMSRVDSFGKPLPDFYMYIDEFQNISTPSIAAILSEARKYGLSLNLAHQYIAQLREDIKDAVFGNVGNMVVFRVGTEDAEFLESQFAPVFKASDIMKIENRNAYAKILINGKPALPFNIEMLPPPQGHPEIVDQLKNLSYLKYGRDRKTVDDAIMRRYLSGHQNPAPVAATPSSATPPLGRPMTSPLGAPLTATHPSATPVITQVPPTPILQTPITQRDVASLVSPVSTTQIDPKAESPFAQAFARANQVSKPIEPKIEVKDADAVFADPFVLDNVDSATSDVS
;
A
#
# COMPACT_ATOMS: atom_id res chain seq x y z
N MET A 1 16.24 31.50 -65.42
CA MET A 1 16.13 32.66 -64.50
C MET A 1 15.14 32.22 -63.44
N GLU A 2 15.53 32.01 -62.19
CA GLU A 2 16.85 32.21 -61.55
C GLU A 2 17.37 30.89 -60.97
N HIS A 3 18.65 30.84 -60.56
CA HIS A 3 19.18 29.65 -59.87
C HIS A 3 18.90 29.76 -58.37
N HIS A 4 18.05 28.88 -57.83
CA HIS A 4 18.06 28.60 -56.40
C HIS A 4 19.40 27.97 -56.02
N VAL A 5 20.28 28.74 -55.41
CA VAL A 5 21.40 28.22 -54.62
C VAL A 5 20.81 27.86 -53.26
N GLY A 6 20.60 26.57 -53.02
CA GLY A 6 20.17 26.07 -51.71
C GLY A 6 21.22 26.39 -50.64
N GLN A 7 20.77 26.63 -49.41
CA GLN A 7 21.69 26.64 -48.27
C GLN A 7 22.32 25.24 -48.14
N PRO A 8 23.64 25.13 -47.91
CA PRO A 8 24.27 23.83 -47.74
C PRO A 8 23.77 23.17 -46.44
N GLU A 9 23.36 21.91 -46.54
CA GLU A 9 23.09 21.08 -45.37
C GLU A 9 24.33 21.05 -44.46
N LEU A 10 24.11 21.15 -43.15
CA LEU A 10 25.19 21.05 -42.18
C LEU A 10 25.54 19.57 -41.95
N PRO A 11 26.82 19.21 -41.95
CA PRO A 11 27.21 17.84 -41.62
C PRO A 11 26.86 17.54 -40.16
N LYS A 12 26.32 16.36 -39.90
CA LYS A 12 26.13 15.84 -38.54
C LYS A 12 27.47 15.29 -38.02
N PHE A 13 27.78 15.57 -36.76
CA PHE A 13 29.06 15.18 -36.15
C PHE A 13 28.88 13.98 -35.20
N SER A 14 29.80 13.02 -35.28
CA SER A 14 29.85 11.85 -34.38
C SER A 14 30.83 12.04 -33.22
N SER A 15 31.70 13.07 -33.30
CA SER A 15 32.72 13.37 -32.30
C SER A 15 33.00 14.89 -32.19
N PRO A 16 33.42 15.38 -30.99
CA PRO A 16 33.89 16.77 -30.82
C PRO A 16 35.09 17.12 -31.70
N GLU A 17 35.94 16.13 -32.02
CA GLU A 17 37.09 16.29 -32.90
C GLU A 17 36.67 16.65 -34.34
N GLU A 18 35.61 16.04 -34.88
CA GLU A 18 35.05 16.34 -36.20
C GLU A 18 34.41 17.74 -36.24
N GLU A 19 33.60 18.09 -35.25
CA GLU A 19 32.99 19.42 -35.12
C GLU A 19 34.07 20.52 -35.04
N LEU A 20 35.11 20.30 -34.23
CA LEU A 20 36.22 21.23 -34.08
C LEU A 20 37.05 21.35 -35.36
N GLN A 21 37.20 20.28 -36.14
CA GLN A 21 37.84 20.33 -37.45
C GLN A 21 37.00 21.13 -38.47
N TYR A 22 35.70 20.85 -38.56
CA TYR A 22 34.78 21.60 -39.43
C TYR A 22 34.80 23.11 -39.13
N LEU A 23 34.79 23.49 -37.85
CA LEU A 23 34.91 24.88 -37.42
C LEU A 23 36.23 25.53 -37.83
N ARG A 24 37.36 24.81 -37.74
CA ARG A 24 38.67 25.28 -38.21
C ARG A 24 38.68 25.49 -39.72
N GLU A 25 38.10 24.57 -40.49
CA GLU A 25 37.99 24.67 -41.94
C GLU A 25 37.03 25.79 -42.40
N ARG A 26 35.98 26.08 -41.62
CA ARG A 26 35.08 27.22 -41.85
C ARG A 26 35.78 28.55 -41.58
N VAL A 27 36.51 28.66 -40.46
CA VAL A 27 37.36 29.83 -40.14
C VAL A 27 38.43 30.05 -41.21
N ALA A 28 39.13 29.00 -41.65
CA ALA A 28 40.17 29.11 -42.67
C ALA A 28 39.63 29.68 -43.99
N ARG A 29 38.46 29.21 -44.45
CA ARG A 29 37.78 29.76 -45.63
C ARG A 29 37.37 31.22 -45.45
N ALA A 30 36.89 31.61 -44.28
CA ALA A 30 36.56 33.01 -43.98
C ALA A 30 37.82 33.92 -43.94
N GLU A 31 38.96 33.41 -43.50
CA GLU A 31 40.25 34.12 -43.58
C GLU A 31 40.77 34.27 -45.02
N GLU A 32 40.48 33.33 -45.92
CA GLU A 32 40.88 33.44 -47.33
C GLU A 32 40.01 34.43 -48.11
N VAL A 33 38.69 34.45 -47.88
CA VAL A 33 37.78 35.43 -48.50
C VAL A 33 38.15 36.86 -48.10
N HIS A 34 38.37 37.14 -46.81
CA HIS A 34 38.76 38.49 -46.37
C HIS A 34 40.13 38.93 -46.92
N LYS A 35 41.05 37.98 -47.19
CA LYS A 35 42.33 38.28 -47.87
C LYS A 35 42.14 38.60 -49.35
N SER A 36 41.20 37.95 -50.05
CA SER A 36 40.95 38.21 -51.48
C SER A 36 40.17 39.50 -51.71
N GLU A 37 39.30 39.89 -50.77
CA GLU A 37 38.56 41.17 -50.79
C GLU A 37 39.37 42.37 -50.26
N GLY A 38 40.58 42.14 -49.73
CA GLY A 38 41.51 43.19 -49.30
C GLY A 38 41.15 43.91 -48.00
N MET A 39 40.24 43.34 -47.19
CA MET A 39 39.82 43.95 -45.92
C MET A 39 40.78 43.60 -44.75
N PRO A 40 41.27 44.58 -43.98
CA PRO A 40 42.10 44.32 -42.80
C PRO A 40 41.23 43.91 -41.61
N VAL A 41 41.02 42.59 -41.43
CA VAL A 41 40.25 42.00 -40.32
C VAL A 41 41.20 41.27 -39.36
N SER A 42 41.01 41.43 -38.04
CA SER A 42 41.79 40.68 -37.04
C SER A 42 41.43 39.19 -37.08
N LYS A 43 42.40 38.31 -36.83
CA LYS A 43 42.17 36.85 -36.87
C LYS A 43 41.20 36.41 -35.76
N GLU A 44 41.31 37.02 -34.58
CA GLU A 44 40.39 36.84 -33.46
C GLU A 44 38.96 37.25 -33.85
N ALA A 45 38.78 38.37 -34.55
CA ALA A 45 37.47 38.83 -35.00
C ALA A 45 36.80 37.87 -36.00
N VAL A 46 37.57 37.26 -36.92
CA VAL A 46 37.04 36.21 -37.82
C VAL A 46 36.64 34.97 -37.02
N ILE A 47 37.51 34.48 -36.12
CA ILE A 47 37.22 33.33 -35.26
C ILE A 47 35.96 33.57 -34.42
N SER A 48 35.88 34.68 -33.70
CA SER A 48 34.71 35.01 -32.88
C SER A 48 33.44 35.14 -33.71
N ARG A 49 33.47 35.75 -34.90
CA ARG A 49 32.29 35.87 -35.75
C ARG A 49 31.77 34.50 -36.21
N GLU A 50 32.64 33.63 -36.70
CA GLU A 50 32.22 32.30 -37.17
C GLU A 50 31.77 31.39 -36.03
N VAL A 51 32.42 31.44 -34.86
CA VAL A 51 32.00 30.69 -33.66
C VAL A 51 30.67 31.19 -33.11
N ILE A 52 30.44 32.51 -33.06
CA ILE A 52 29.14 33.08 -32.64
C ILE A 52 28.04 32.73 -33.64
N SER A 53 28.32 32.80 -34.96
CA SER A 53 27.36 32.40 -36.01
C SER A 53 27.02 30.92 -35.93
N TYR A 54 28.00 30.03 -35.72
CA TYR A 54 27.73 28.61 -35.51
C TYR A 54 26.94 28.36 -34.22
N GLY A 55 27.25 29.09 -33.14
CA GLY A 55 26.51 29.05 -31.86
C GLY A 55 25.04 29.50 -31.92
N GLN A 56 24.56 30.00 -33.06
CA GLN A 56 23.14 30.31 -33.32
C GLN A 56 22.40 29.18 -34.06
N THR A 57 23.09 28.11 -34.43
CA THR A 57 22.50 26.94 -35.12
C THR A 57 21.76 26.04 -34.11
N ARG A 58 20.60 25.50 -34.48
CA ARG A 58 19.88 24.53 -33.63
C ARG A 58 20.63 23.19 -33.65
N ARG A 59 20.66 22.50 -32.52
CA ARG A 59 21.50 21.30 -32.37
C ARG A 59 20.89 20.04 -32.99
N GLU A 60 19.56 20.03 -33.21
CA GLU A 60 18.91 19.01 -34.04
C GLU A 60 19.51 18.95 -35.47
N ASP A 61 19.93 20.11 -35.98
CA ASP A 61 20.46 20.29 -37.34
C ASP A 61 21.95 19.90 -37.48
N THR A 62 22.69 19.65 -36.37
CA THR A 62 24.15 19.35 -36.40
C THR A 62 24.62 18.11 -35.62
N LEU A 63 23.78 17.50 -34.78
CA LEU A 63 24.12 16.28 -34.04
C LEU A 63 23.44 15.05 -34.65
N GLU A 64 24.05 13.88 -34.48
CA GLU A 64 23.36 12.61 -34.72
C GLU A 64 22.30 12.33 -33.64
N GLU A 65 21.23 11.67 -34.04
CA GLU A 65 19.99 11.49 -33.27
C GLU A 65 20.22 10.78 -31.92
N HIS A 66 21.23 9.90 -31.85
CA HIS A 66 21.61 9.16 -30.65
C HIS A 66 22.38 9.98 -29.59
N PHE A 67 22.68 11.26 -29.85
CA PHE A 67 23.21 12.20 -28.86
C PHE A 67 22.12 13.06 -28.17
N ILE A 68 20.87 12.97 -28.62
CA ILE A 68 19.75 13.76 -28.07
C ILE A 68 19.02 12.91 -27.02
N LEU A 69 19.20 13.25 -25.75
CA LEU A 69 18.61 12.51 -24.61
C LEU A 69 17.30 13.15 -24.12
N GLU A 70 16.17 12.66 -24.63
CA GLU A 70 14.86 12.87 -23.99
C GLU A 70 14.60 11.78 -22.94
N ASN A 71 14.47 12.16 -21.66
CA ASN A 71 14.10 11.22 -20.59
C ASN A 71 13.07 11.83 -19.60
N PRO A 72 11.79 11.44 -19.70
CA PRO A 72 10.72 11.93 -18.83
C PRO A 72 10.88 11.63 -17.33
N GLN A 73 11.75 10.70 -16.92
CA GLN A 73 11.98 10.39 -15.51
C GLN A 73 12.77 11.48 -14.77
N TYR A 74 13.38 12.41 -15.51
CA TYR A 74 14.25 13.45 -14.96
C TYR A 74 13.49 14.52 -14.18
N GLU A 75 12.39 15.08 -14.73
CA GLU A 75 11.65 16.17 -14.06
C GLU A 75 11.06 15.71 -12.72
N LYS A 76 10.49 14.51 -12.70
CA LYS A 76 9.96 13.84 -11.50
C LYS A 76 11.03 13.57 -10.43
N SER A 77 12.31 13.53 -10.83
CA SER A 77 13.45 13.43 -9.93
C SER A 77 13.92 14.81 -9.40
N LEU A 78 13.74 15.89 -10.19
CA LEU A 78 14.01 17.27 -9.76
C LEU A 78 12.97 17.82 -8.77
N GLU A 79 11.69 17.45 -8.91
CA GLU A 79 10.61 17.94 -8.03
C GLU A 79 10.90 17.67 -6.55
N LEU A 80 11.61 16.58 -6.26
CA LEU A 80 12.00 16.09 -4.93
C LEU A 80 13.27 16.75 -4.36
N LEU A 81 13.57 18.00 -4.77
CA LEU A 81 14.67 18.81 -4.25
C LEU A 81 14.17 20.04 -3.49
N ASN A 82 14.77 20.29 -2.33
CA ASN A 82 14.27 21.18 -1.28
C ASN A 82 14.25 22.68 -1.62
N SER A 83 14.85 23.14 -2.73
CA SER A 83 14.73 24.54 -3.18
C SER A 83 14.85 24.69 -4.70
N SER A 84 14.24 25.74 -5.24
CA SER A 84 14.23 26.07 -6.67
C SER A 84 15.65 26.31 -7.23
N ALA A 85 16.45 27.13 -6.55
CA ALA A 85 17.83 27.42 -6.96
C ALA A 85 18.75 26.19 -6.90
N HIS A 86 18.44 25.19 -6.07
CA HIS A 86 19.16 23.90 -6.05
C HIS A 86 18.75 23.01 -7.24
N ARG A 87 17.45 22.95 -7.57
CA ARG A 87 16.96 22.29 -8.80
C ARG A 87 17.61 22.87 -10.05
N GLU A 88 17.73 24.19 -10.13
CA GLU A 88 18.29 24.89 -11.27
C GLU A 88 19.76 24.54 -11.50
N LYS A 89 20.59 24.55 -10.45
CA LYS A 89 21.98 24.07 -10.52
C LYS A 89 22.07 22.59 -10.91
N MET A 90 21.22 21.73 -10.35
CA MET A 90 21.17 20.31 -10.73
C MET A 90 20.68 20.11 -12.17
N ARG A 91 19.91 21.06 -12.74
CA ARG A 91 19.53 21.11 -14.16
C ARG A 91 20.68 21.55 -15.05
N GLU A 92 21.49 22.52 -14.63
CA GLU A 92 22.74 22.87 -15.34
C GLU A 92 23.74 21.71 -15.33
N ILE A 93 23.93 21.03 -14.19
CA ILE A 93 24.84 19.88 -14.05
C ILE A 93 24.35 18.67 -14.86
N TYR A 94 23.04 18.38 -14.89
CA TYR A 94 22.49 17.31 -15.71
C TYR A 94 22.56 17.65 -17.22
N ARG A 95 22.27 18.90 -17.59
CA ARG A 95 22.47 19.39 -18.95
C ARG A 95 23.93 19.28 -19.38
N LEU A 96 24.88 19.55 -18.48
CA LEU A 96 26.32 19.37 -18.72
C LEU A 96 26.71 17.88 -18.87
N LEU A 97 26.09 16.98 -18.10
CA LEU A 97 26.24 15.53 -18.24
C LEU A 97 25.77 15.04 -19.62
N ALA A 98 24.61 15.52 -20.10
CA ALA A 98 24.09 15.20 -21.43
C ALA A 98 24.93 15.85 -22.56
N GLU A 99 25.25 17.14 -22.47
CA GLU A 99 25.98 17.88 -23.52
C GLU A 99 27.47 17.52 -23.61
N LYS A 100 28.13 17.12 -22.51
CA LYS A 100 29.60 17.00 -22.44
C LYS A 100 30.11 15.73 -21.76
N GLY A 101 29.22 14.81 -21.38
CA GLY A 101 29.58 13.52 -20.76
C GLY A 101 30.01 13.62 -19.29
N ILE A 102 30.06 12.46 -18.63
CA ILE A 102 30.16 12.37 -17.17
C ILE A 102 31.45 12.95 -16.58
N LEU A 103 32.59 12.82 -17.29
CA LEU A 103 33.88 13.30 -16.81
C LEU A 103 33.91 14.84 -16.68
N ASN A 104 33.27 15.55 -17.61
CA ASN A 104 33.17 17.01 -17.57
C ASN A 104 32.18 17.48 -16.50
N ALA A 105 31.06 16.77 -16.34
CA ALA A 105 30.09 17.07 -15.29
C ALA A 105 30.68 16.85 -13.88
N LEU A 106 31.38 15.73 -13.64
CA LEU A 106 32.11 15.47 -12.39
C LEU A 106 33.20 16.51 -12.12
N LYS A 107 33.94 16.95 -13.14
CA LYS A 107 34.94 18.00 -13.00
C LYS A 107 34.32 19.31 -12.51
N VAL A 108 33.20 19.75 -13.11
CA VAL A 108 32.49 20.96 -12.67
C VAL A 108 31.89 20.79 -11.27
N VAL A 109 31.34 19.63 -10.93
CA VAL A 109 30.81 19.35 -9.58
C VAL A 109 31.92 19.40 -8.51
N ARG A 110 33.12 18.89 -8.82
CA ARG A 110 34.31 19.06 -7.95
C ARG A 110 34.77 20.52 -7.88
N GLU A 111 34.76 21.27 -8.98
CA GLU A 111 35.10 22.69 -9.01
C GLU A 111 34.11 23.58 -8.24
N LEU A 112 32.85 23.16 -8.12
CA LEU A 112 31.85 23.79 -7.24
C LEU A 112 32.11 23.54 -5.73
N ASN A 113 33.00 22.60 -5.37
CA ASN A 113 33.47 22.32 -4.00
C ASN A 113 32.35 22.21 -2.95
N SER A 114 31.23 21.55 -3.30
CA SER A 114 30.06 21.37 -2.43
C SER A 114 29.74 19.88 -2.28
N PRO A 115 30.09 19.25 -1.12
CA PRO A 115 29.78 17.85 -0.86
C PRO A 115 28.28 17.51 -0.93
N HIS A 116 27.41 18.48 -0.64
CA HIS A 116 25.95 18.34 -0.75
C HIS A 116 25.48 18.17 -2.21
N LEU A 117 25.97 19.04 -3.11
CA LEU A 117 25.70 18.93 -4.56
C LEU A 117 26.33 17.67 -5.15
N GLU A 118 27.54 17.29 -4.70
CA GLU A 118 28.21 16.09 -5.18
C GLU A 118 27.50 14.80 -4.74
N GLY A 119 26.99 14.73 -3.51
CA GLY A 119 26.18 13.61 -3.04
C GLY A 119 24.86 13.46 -3.81
N ASP A 120 24.14 14.57 -4.05
CA ASP A 120 22.95 14.58 -4.89
C ASP A 120 23.26 14.19 -6.35
N PHE A 121 24.40 14.61 -6.90
CA PHE A 121 24.83 14.23 -8.25
C PHE A 121 25.21 12.74 -8.34
N HIS A 122 25.92 12.21 -7.34
CA HIS A 122 26.22 10.77 -7.23
C HIS A 122 24.93 9.95 -7.23
N ALA A 123 23.94 10.32 -6.42
CA ALA A 123 22.65 9.65 -6.34
C ALA A 123 21.91 9.63 -7.70
N ILE A 124 21.92 10.75 -8.43
CA ILE A 124 21.33 10.83 -9.78
C ILE A 124 22.08 9.96 -10.79
N ILE A 125 23.43 9.96 -10.76
CA ILE A 125 24.25 9.11 -11.65
C ILE A 125 23.98 7.62 -11.41
N VAL A 126 23.94 7.18 -10.14
CA VAL A 126 23.68 5.77 -9.80
C VAL A 126 22.30 5.34 -10.28
N ASN A 127 21.27 6.15 -10.07
CA ASN A 127 19.93 5.86 -10.57
C ASN A 127 19.87 5.86 -12.11
N TYR A 128 20.52 6.82 -12.78
CA TYR A 128 20.58 6.90 -14.24
C TYR A 128 21.23 5.66 -14.86
N VAL A 129 22.39 5.22 -14.34
CA VAL A 129 23.07 3.99 -14.82
C VAL A 129 22.23 2.74 -14.57
N LYS A 130 21.45 2.69 -13.47
CA LYS A 130 20.51 1.59 -13.20
C LYS A 130 19.34 1.50 -14.19
N THR A 131 19.00 2.58 -14.91
CA THR A 131 17.98 2.51 -15.99
C THR A 131 18.48 1.78 -17.24
N GLY A 132 19.76 1.39 -17.31
CA GLY A 132 20.38 0.80 -18.50
C GLY A 132 20.80 1.83 -19.55
N ALA A 133 20.57 3.12 -19.30
CA ALA A 133 21.00 4.20 -20.18
C ALA A 133 22.53 4.27 -20.27
N ILE A 134 23.04 4.32 -21.50
CA ILE A 134 24.47 4.50 -21.77
C ILE A 134 24.89 5.89 -21.30
N VAL A 135 26.01 5.97 -20.57
CA VAL A 135 26.64 7.24 -20.15
C VAL A 135 27.86 7.48 -21.02
N PRO A 136 27.84 8.44 -21.97
CA PRO A 136 28.96 8.70 -22.85
C PRO A 136 30.26 8.99 -22.08
N GLY A 137 31.29 8.20 -22.38
CA GLY A 137 32.62 8.30 -21.78
C GLY A 137 32.82 7.51 -20.47
N LEU A 138 31.79 6.91 -19.89
CA LEU A 138 31.95 6.11 -18.65
C LEU A 138 32.89 4.92 -18.84
N ASP A 139 32.84 4.27 -20.00
CA ASP A 139 33.73 3.13 -20.34
C ASP A 139 35.21 3.54 -20.50
N LYS A 140 35.48 4.84 -20.73
CA LYS A 140 36.84 5.40 -20.80
C LYS A 140 37.46 5.57 -19.40
N GLU A 141 36.66 5.60 -18.32
CA GLU A 141 37.15 5.63 -16.93
C GLU A 141 36.68 4.40 -16.15
N GLN A 142 37.41 3.29 -16.33
CA GLN A 142 37.12 2.01 -15.64
C GLN A 142 37.10 2.13 -14.10
N GLY A 143 37.75 3.13 -13.51
CA GLY A 143 37.68 3.41 -12.07
C GLY A 143 36.27 3.83 -11.66
N LEU A 144 35.76 4.89 -12.29
CA LEU A 144 34.42 5.45 -12.05
C LEU A 144 33.31 4.44 -12.40
N ALA A 145 33.44 3.71 -13.50
CA ALA A 145 32.51 2.66 -13.89
C ALA A 145 32.35 1.54 -12.83
N ARG A 146 33.43 1.23 -12.09
CA ARG A 146 33.41 0.26 -10.97
C ARG A 146 32.88 0.86 -9.65
N MET A 147 32.78 2.19 -9.54
CA MET A 147 32.23 2.86 -8.35
C MET A 147 30.71 3.00 -8.44
N ILE A 148 30.19 3.35 -9.62
CA ILE A 148 28.75 3.60 -9.84
C ILE A 148 27.93 2.29 -9.88
N ARG A 149 28.51 1.16 -10.30
CA ARG A 149 27.88 -0.18 -10.29
C ARG A 149 27.86 -0.81 -8.89
N LYS A 150 27.34 -0.04 -7.94
CA LYS A 150 27.07 -0.45 -6.56
C LYS A 150 25.63 -0.11 -6.24
N THR A 151 25.00 -0.98 -5.48
CA THR A 151 23.71 -0.74 -4.86
C THR A 151 23.90 -0.49 -3.36
N LEU A 152 23.23 0.55 -2.87
CA LEU A 152 23.07 0.79 -1.45
C LEU A 152 21.81 0.06 -0.95
N TYR A 153 21.95 -0.63 0.17
CA TYR A 153 20.88 -1.25 0.91
C TYR A 153 20.75 -0.59 2.28
N GLU A 154 19.52 -0.24 2.66
CA GLU A 154 19.17 0.04 4.06
C GLU A 154 18.94 -1.29 4.77
N ILE A 155 19.55 -1.45 5.95
CA ILE A 155 19.32 -2.58 6.85
C ILE A 155 18.53 -2.13 8.06
N THR A 156 17.36 -2.74 8.26
CA THR A 156 16.53 -2.57 9.44
C THR A 156 16.49 -3.89 10.22
N LEU A 157 16.52 -3.83 11.55
CA LEU A 157 16.47 -5.00 12.43
C LEU A 157 15.36 -4.84 13.48
N PRO A 158 14.84 -5.92 14.08
CA PRO A 158 13.95 -5.83 15.23
C PRO A 158 14.72 -5.31 16.45
N HIS A 159 14.01 -4.72 17.41
CA HIS A 159 14.59 -4.42 18.72
C HIS A 159 14.79 -5.69 19.55
N ALA A 160 15.74 -5.63 20.48
CA ALA A 160 15.83 -6.61 21.56
C ALA A 160 14.59 -6.52 22.48
N GLU A 161 13.64 -7.45 22.34
CA GLU A 161 12.44 -7.58 23.17
C GLU A 161 12.36 -9.00 23.79
N GLY A 162 12.04 -9.09 25.10
CA GLY A 162 11.76 -10.36 25.81
C GLY A 162 12.95 -11.01 26.55
N GLU A 163 12.74 -12.22 27.07
CA GLU A 163 13.67 -12.92 27.99
C GLU A 163 14.95 -13.48 27.33
N ARG A 164 15.15 -13.28 26.01
CA ARG A 164 16.25 -13.88 25.23
C ARG A 164 16.98 -12.87 24.35
N ILE A 165 17.31 -11.73 24.92
CA ILE A 165 18.23 -10.77 24.29
C ILE A 165 19.59 -11.46 24.05
N PRO A 166 20.16 -11.42 22.84
CA PRO A 166 21.50 -11.94 22.56
C PRO A 166 22.58 -11.27 23.42
N THR A 167 23.68 -11.98 23.68
CA THR A 167 24.85 -11.37 24.35
C THR A 167 25.73 -10.59 23.35
N VAL A 168 26.53 -9.66 23.85
CA VAL A 168 27.54 -8.92 23.05
C VAL A 168 28.47 -9.89 22.30
N GLN A 169 28.93 -10.96 22.95
CA GLN A 169 29.69 -12.04 22.31
C GLN A 169 28.92 -12.67 21.14
N GLN A 170 27.64 -12.98 21.30
CA GLN A 170 26.82 -13.58 20.22
C GLN A 170 26.66 -12.63 19.03
N ALA A 171 26.47 -11.32 19.27
CA ALA A 171 26.42 -10.33 18.21
C ALA A 171 27.75 -10.21 17.44
N MET A 172 28.89 -10.22 18.15
CA MET A 172 30.22 -10.23 17.53
C MET A 172 30.53 -11.54 16.80
N GLU A 173 30.09 -12.70 17.31
CA GLU A 173 30.21 -13.99 16.61
C GLU A 173 29.38 -14.04 15.33
N PHE A 174 28.14 -13.52 15.36
CA PHE A 174 27.28 -13.46 14.18
C PHE A 174 27.90 -12.54 13.12
N MET A 175 28.39 -11.36 13.50
CA MET A 175 29.07 -10.47 12.56
C MET A 175 30.39 -11.02 12.02
N GLN A 176 31.17 -11.75 12.81
CA GLN A 176 32.34 -12.48 12.32
C GLN A 176 31.97 -13.51 11.24
N ARG A 177 30.85 -14.23 11.41
CA ARG A 177 30.35 -15.18 10.40
C ARG A 177 29.91 -14.45 9.13
N PHE A 178 29.14 -13.36 9.25
CA PHE A 178 28.73 -12.51 8.14
C PHE A 178 29.93 -11.94 7.36
N TYR A 179 30.91 -11.33 8.05
CA TYR A 179 32.12 -10.82 7.40
C TYR A 179 32.93 -11.92 6.71
N SER A 180 33.05 -13.11 7.33
CA SER A 180 33.72 -14.25 6.72
C SER A 180 33.03 -14.71 5.43
N GLY A 181 31.70 -14.84 5.43
CA GLY A 181 30.91 -15.21 4.25
C GLY A 181 30.87 -14.15 3.13
N MET A 182 31.20 -12.90 3.46
CA MET A 182 31.31 -11.79 2.51
C MET A 182 32.69 -11.66 1.85
N LEU A 183 33.69 -12.42 2.29
CA LEU A 183 35.04 -12.47 1.72
C LEU A 183 35.17 -13.59 0.65
N PRO A 184 36.19 -13.54 -0.23
CA PRO A 184 36.48 -14.62 -1.16
C PRO A 184 37.10 -15.82 -0.42
N ALA A 185 36.81 -17.04 -0.88
CA ALA A 185 37.32 -18.27 -0.26
C ALA A 185 38.79 -18.57 -0.58
N ASP A 186 39.32 -17.97 -1.64
CA ASP A 186 40.61 -18.31 -2.24
C ASP A 186 41.45 -17.06 -2.62
N ARG A 187 42.71 -17.30 -2.99
CA ARG A 187 43.68 -16.23 -3.29
C ARG A 187 43.61 -15.69 -4.72
N GLU A 188 43.05 -16.41 -5.68
CA GLU A 188 42.98 -15.95 -7.07
C GLU A 188 41.85 -14.92 -7.21
N HIS A 189 40.69 -15.17 -6.62
CA HIS A 189 39.58 -14.20 -6.59
C HIS A 189 39.85 -13.00 -5.68
N THR A 190 40.72 -13.13 -4.67
CA THR A 190 41.14 -12.01 -3.79
C THR A 190 41.71 -10.81 -4.56
N ALA A 191 42.38 -11.03 -5.69
CA ALA A 191 42.93 -9.96 -6.52
C ALA A 191 41.87 -9.13 -7.26
N GLN A 192 40.70 -9.72 -7.55
CA GLN A 192 39.59 -9.10 -8.29
C GLN A 192 38.49 -8.55 -7.35
N HIS A 193 38.44 -9.02 -6.10
CA HIS A 193 37.43 -8.67 -5.12
C HIS A 193 37.67 -7.26 -4.53
N ASP A 194 36.89 -6.27 -4.95
CA ASP A 194 37.03 -4.86 -4.53
C ASP A 194 36.39 -4.49 -3.18
N GLY A 195 35.82 -5.47 -2.47
CA GLY A 195 35.29 -5.29 -1.11
C GLY A 195 33.80 -4.94 -1.03
N PHE A 196 33.40 -4.38 0.10
CA PHE A 196 32.07 -3.84 0.38
C PHE A 196 32.18 -2.66 1.36
N THR A 197 31.10 -1.89 1.52
CA THR A 197 31.06 -0.76 2.47
C THR A 197 29.91 -0.96 3.45
N ILE A 198 30.13 -0.67 4.73
CA ILE A 198 29.10 -0.62 5.77
C ILE A 198 29.13 0.74 6.46
N GLU A 199 27.95 1.29 6.74
CA GLU A 199 27.74 2.70 7.11
C GLU A 199 26.69 2.81 8.22
N ILE A 200 26.98 3.63 9.23
CA ILE A 200 25.96 4.12 10.18
C ILE A 200 25.85 5.61 9.94
N ALA A 201 24.65 6.07 9.58
CA ALA A 201 24.41 7.47 9.26
C ALA A 201 23.09 7.98 9.83
N MET A 202 23.06 9.27 10.13
CA MET A 202 21.83 10.03 10.35
C MET A 202 21.77 11.11 9.26
N PRO A 203 20.97 10.91 8.19
CA PRO A 203 20.83 11.87 7.11
C PRO A 203 20.25 13.21 7.56
N ASN A 204 20.60 14.29 6.85
CA ASN A 204 20.00 15.61 7.10
C ASN A 204 18.49 15.54 6.81
N TYR A 205 17.68 16.18 7.67
CA TYR A 205 16.21 16.10 7.74
C TYR A 205 15.62 14.76 8.24
N SER A 206 16.46 13.79 8.63
CA SER A 206 16.07 12.54 9.30
C SER A 206 16.11 12.65 10.83
N SER A 207 15.25 11.93 11.53
CA SER A 207 15.36 11.66 12.98
C SER A 207 16.06 10.33 13.29
N ASP A 208 16.32 9.52 12.27
CA ASP A 208 16.53 8.08 12.41
C ASP A 208 17.98 7.71 12.07
N ILE A 209 18.69 7.15 13.04
CA ILE A 209 20.00 6.54 12.86
C ILE A 209 19.80 5.23 12.10
N THR A 210 20.43 5.14 10.93
CA THR A 210 20.16 4.09 9.94
C THR A 210 21.45 3.38 9.55
N TYR A 211 21.36 2.05 9.42
CA TYR A 211 22.46 1.19 8.98
C TYR A 211 22.34 0.97 7.47
N TYR A 212 23.43 1.18 6.73
CA TYR A 212 23.51 0.98 5.29
C TYR A 212 24.65 0.04 4.90
N VAL A 213 24.47 -0.68 3.79
CA VAL A 213 25.50 -1.56 3.20
C VAL A 213 25.54 -1.33 1.69
N SER A 214 26.73 -1.03 1.15
CA SER A 214 26.96 -0.85 -0.28
C SER A 214 27.67 -2.06 -0.88
N ILE A 215 27.01 -2.71 -1.84
CA ILE A 215 27.42 -3.97 -2.49
C ILE A 215 27.47 -3.76 -4.00
N LYS A 216 28.48 -4.33 -4.66
CA LYS A 216 28.52 -4.37 -6.14
C LYS A 216 27.35 -5.16 -6.71
N ASP A 217 26.80 -4.73 -7.84
CA ASP A 217 25.58 -5.33 -8.38
C ASP A 217 25.72 -6.82 -8.72
N GLU A 218 26.92 -7.30 -9.08
CA GLU A 218 27.17 -8.73 -9.32
C GLU A 218 27.15 -9.61 -8.05
N ARG A 219 27.08 -9.01 -6.85
CA ARG A 219 27.16 -9.71 -5.55
C ARG A 219 25.93 -9.52 -4.66
N LYS A 220 24.85 -8.92 -5.17
CA LYS A 220 23.57 -8.75 -4.47
C LYS A 220 23.08 -10.05 -3.84
N GLU A 221 23.05 -11.14 -4.62
CA GLU A 221 22.52 -12.43 -4.14
C GLU A 221 23.37 -13.04 -3.02
N GLN A 222 24.70 -13.06 -3.16
CA GLN A 222 25.60 -13.53 -2.08
C GLN A 222 25.37 -12.73 -0.80
N PHE A 223 25.28 -11.41 -0.89
CA PHE A 223 25.01 -10.55 0.27
C PHE A 223 23.68 -10.89 0.96
N MET A 224 22.60 -11.02 0.19
CA MET A 224 21.27 -11.39 0.70
C MET A 224 21.31 -12.75 1.41
N GLN A 225 21.97 -13.75 0.81
CA GLN A 225 22.13 -15.08 1.41
C GLN A 225 22.92 -15.03 2.73
N GLN A 226 24.05 -14.31 2.79
CA GLN A 226 24.85 -14.20 4.03
C GLN A 226 24.15 -13.37 5.11
N LEU A 227 23.44 -12.31 4.73
CA LEU A 227 22.66 -11.48 5.66
C LEU A 227 21.53 -12.30 6.28
N PHE A 228 20.63 -12.90 5.49
CA PHE A 228 19.51 -13.67 6.04
C PHE A 228 19.91 -15.00 6.68
N GLY A 229 21.03 -15.60 6.27
CA GLY A 229 21.61 -16.77 6.93
C GLY A 229 22.17 -16.49 8.33
N THR A 230 22.52 -15.23 8.61
CA THR A 230 23.06 -14.79 9.90
C THR A 230 22.00 -14.08 10.75
N PHE A 231 21.14 -13.26 10.12
CA PHE A 231 20.12 -12.43 10.73
C PHE A 231 18.76 -12.69 10.03
N PRO A 232 18.05 -13.79 10.35
CA PRO A 232 16.85 -14.21 9.61
C PRO A 232 15.69 -13.21 9.67
N GLU A 233 15.66 -12.37 10.70
CA GLU A 233 14.63 -11.36 10.96
C GLU A 233 14.98 -9.96 10.42
N ALA A 234 16.13 -9.82 9.73
CA ALA A 234 16.49 -8.55 9.09
C ALA A 234 15.48 -8.16 7.99
N LYS A 235 15.21 -6.86 7.89
CA LYS A 235 14.57 -6.22 6.74
C LYS A 235 15.65 -5.51 5.94
N ILE A 236 15.50 -5.54 4.62
CA ILE A 236 16.42 -4.91 3.67
C ILE A 236 15.60 -4.19 2.61
N GLU A 237 15.99 -2.95 2.30
CA GLU A 237 15.38 -2.15 1.23
C GLU A 237 16.49 -1.59 0.34
N GLU A 238 16.35 -1.73 -0.99
CA GLU A 238 17.26 -1.09 -1.94
C GLU A 238 16.99 0.41 -1.96
N VAL A 239 18.01 1.23 -1.67
CA VAL A 239 17.87 2.68 -1.59
C VAL A 239 18.08 3.28 -2.99
N PRO A 240 17.05 3.82 -3.68
CA PRO A 240 17.18 4.21 -5.08
C PRO A 240 17.92 5.54 -5.27
N ARG A 241 17.84 6.43 -4.27
CA ARG A 241 18.58 7.69 -4.16
C ARG A 241 19.47 7.60 -2.93
N ASP A 242 20.77 7.79 -3.11
CA ASP A 242 21.75 7.82 -2.01
C ASP A 242 21.37 8.84 -0.92
N TYR A 243 21.73 8.57 0.33
CA TYR A 243 21.40 9.47 1.44
C TYR A 243 22.37 10.68 1.48
N ASN A 244 21.89 11.82 1.97
CA ASN A 244 22.69 13.04 2.05
C ASN A 244 22.77 13.52 3.51
N ILE A 245 23.98 13.55 4.08
CA ILE A 245 24.25 14.04 5.45
C ILE A 245 24.62 15.53 5.49
N PHE A 246 24.78 16.16 4.33
CA PHE A 246 25.35 17.51 4.26
C PHE A 246 24.28 18.59 4.40
N ASN A 247 24.63 19.68 5.09
CA ASN A 247 23.85 20.92 5.06
C ASN A 247 24.33 21.79 3.89
N ASN A 248 23.43 22.10 2.95
CA ASN A 248 23.68 22.90 1.74
C ASN A 248 24.24 24.31 2.01
N HIS A 249 24.04 24.84 3.23
CA HIS A 249 24.51 26.16 3.66
C HIS A 249 25.37 26.09 4.94
N GLY A 250 25.72 24.88 5.38
CA GLY A 250 26.48 24.64 6.61
C GLY A 250 27.97 24.40 6.38
N VAL A 251 28.64 23.95 7.43
CA VAL A 251 30.04 23.53 7.41
C VAL A 251 30.11 22.03 7.64
N SER A 252 30.91 21.34 6.83
CA SER A 252 31.17 19.90 6.95
C SER A 252 32.62 19.66 7.34
N LEU A 253 32.85 18.74 8.27
CA LEU A 253 34.15 18.34 8.78
C LEU A 253 34.26 16.81 8.73
N GLY A 254 35.48 16.29 8.63
CA GLY A 254 35.70 14.85 8.61
C GLY A 254 37.11 14.43 9.01
N SER A 255 37.19 13.18 9.43
CA SER A 255 38.40 12.52 9.94
C SER A 255 38.51 11.10 9.40
N SER A 256 39.74 10.65 9.21
CA SER A 256 40.06 9.24 8.96
C SER A 256 40.77 8.62 10.16
N ALA A 257 40.55 7.33 10.39
CA ALA A 257 41.22 6.58 11.44
C ALA A 257 42.61 6.11 10.99
N GLN A 258 43.58 6.24 11.88
CA GLN A 258 44.92 5.67 11.75
C GLN A 258 45.23 4.80 12.97
N ASN A 259 46.15 3.84 12.82
CA ASN A 259 46.63 3.05 13.95
C ASN A 259 47.36 3.97 14.95
N LEU A 260 47.02 3.87 16.24
CA LEU A 260 47.68 4.59 17.32
C LEU A 260 49.08 4.02 17.60
N ARG A 261 49.26 2.71 17.41
CA ARG A 261 50.54 1.99 17.56
C ARG A 261 50.78 1.09 16.34
N ASN A 262 51.53 0.01 16.50
CA ASN A 262 51.78 -0.94 15.40
C ASN A 262 50.53 -1.80 15.14
N PHE A 263 50.08 -1.84 13.88
CA PHE A 263 48.90 -2.60 13.45
C PHE A 263 49.01 -4.12 13.66
N ALA A 264 50.22 -4.65 13.84
CA ALA A 264 50.45 -6.07 14.14
C ALA A 264 49.89 -6.47 15.53
N PHE A 265 49.69 -5.52 16.44
CA PHE A 265 48.98 -5.75 17.69
C PHE A 265 47.47 -5.50 17.53
N PRO A 266 46.61 -6.20 18.29
CA PRO A 266 45.17 -6.04 18.23
C PRO A 266 44.71 -4.80 19.01
N ILE A 267 43.55 -4.26 18.64
CA ILE A 267 42.79 -3.32 19.49
C ILE A 267 42.26 -4.01 20.77
N ALA A 268 41.54 -3.30 21.64
CA ALA A 268 40.95 -3.89 22.84
C ALA A 268 39.84 -4.89 22.50
N ASP A 269 39.88 -6.06 23.16
CA ASP A 269 38.85 -7.10 23.09
C ASP A 269 37.63 -6.71 23.95
N MET A 270 36.43 -6.96 23.45
CA MET A 270 35.16 -6.53 24.06
C MET A 270 34.10 -7.65 24.11
N ASP A 271 34.46 -8.92 23.83
CA ASP A 271 33.54 -10.07 23.90
C ASP A 271 32.79 -10.20 25.24
N HIS A 272 33.37 -9.68 26.32
CA HIS A 272 32.86 -9.77 27.69
C HIS A 272 32.62 -8.38 28.32
N ALA A 273 32.38 -7.35 27.51
CA ALA A 273 32.01 -6.02 28.01
C ALA A 273 30.62 -6.05 28.67
N GLU A 274 30.48 -5.41 29.85
CA GLU A 274 29.20 -5.29 30.58
C GLU A 274 28.16 -4.45 29.84
N ASN A 275 28.61 -3.53 28.98
CA ASN A 275 27.78 -2.73 28.10
C ASN A 275 28.28 -2.91 26.66
N ASP A 276 27.33 -2.94 25.74
CA ASP A 276 27.60 -3.04 24.31
C ASP A 276 28.37 -1.80 23.78
N PRO A 277 29.50 -1.96 23.05
CA PRO A 277 30.26 -0.81 22.56
C PRO A 277 29.52 -0.02 21.46
N MET A 278 28.58 -0.64 20.73
CA MET A 278 27.73 0.03 19.74
C MET A 278 26.71 0.95 20.41
N LYS A 279 26.27 0.65 21.63
CA LYS A 279 25.42 1.56 22.44
C LYS A 279 26.13 2.89 22.69
N VAL A 280 27.44 2.88 22.96
CA VAL A 280 28.26 4.09 23.11
C VAL A 280 28.34 4.86 21.77
N LEU A 281 28.58 4.15 20.65
CA LEU A 281 28.63 4.77 19.32
C LEU A 281 27.28 5.40 18.93
N LEU A 282 26.16 4.67 19.06
CA LEU A 282 24.81 5.20 18.78
C LEU A 282 24.47 6.37 19.71
N SER A 283 24.87 6.34 20.98
CA SER A 283 24.69 7.47 21.89
C SER A 283 25.41 8.75 21.44
N SER A 284 26.50 8.64 20.66
CA SER A 284 27.21 9.82 20.14
C SER A 284 26.42 10.56 19.05
N PHE A 285 25.53 9.87 18.33
CA PHE A 285 24.58 10.45 17.37
C PHE A 285 23.37 11.09 18.05
N SER A 286 23.05 10.73 19.31
CA SER A 286 21.82 11.16 20.01
C SER A 286 21.58 12.69 20.05
N LYS A 287 22.67 13.45 19.94
CA LYS A 287 22.68 14.92 19.98
C LYS A 287 22.54 15.57 18.61
N VAL A 288 22.57 14.84 17.49
CA VAL A 288 22.46 15.43 16.14
C VAL A 288 21.00 15.82 15.90
N SER A 289 20.79 17.04 15.44
CA SER A 289 19.46 17.60 15.19
C SER A 289 18.93 17.13 13.84
N ARG A 290 17.61 16.94 13.74
CA ARG A 290 16.97 16.59 12.46
C ARG A 290 17.23 17.63 11.37
N ASP A 291 17.00 18.90 11.68
CA ASP A 291 16.94 19.96 10.68
C ASP A 291 18.28 20.70 10.56
N GLY A 292 19.02 20.45 9.47
CA GLY A 292 20.26 21.16 9.15
C GLY A 292 21.53 20.60 9.80
N GLU A 293 21.48 19.40 10.37
CA GLU A 293 22.65 18.65 10.84
C GLU A 293 22.61 17.21 10.29
N GLY A 294 23.76 16.56 10.23
CA GLY A 294 23.87 15.17 9.77
C GLY A 294 25.25 14.60 10.03
N ALA A 295 25.35 13.28 10.14
CA ALA A 295 26.61 12.60 10.42
C ALA A 295 26.65 11.18 9.85
N ALA A 296 27.85 10.67 9.59
CA ALA A 296 28.07 9.27 9.23
C ALA A 296 29.42 8.73 9.72
N VAL A 297 29.44 7.42 9.98
CA VAL A 297 30.65 6.61 10.09
C VAL A 297 30.64 5.59 8.95
N GLN A 298 31.71 5.57 8.16
CA GLN A 298 31.86 4.70 6.98
C GLN A 298 33.04 3.76 7.17
N PHE A 299 32.81 2.46 6.96
CA PHE A 299 33.82 1.40 6.94
C PHE A 299 33.86 0.79 5.53
N ILE A 300 34.95 0.99 4.78
CA ILE A 300 35.19 0.30 3.50
C ILE A 300 36.10 -0.89 3.76
N ILE A 301 35.59 -2.11 3.57
CA ILE A 301 36.25 -3.37 3.94
C ILE A 301 36.69 -4.10 2.68
N VAL A 302 37.99 -4.39 2.56
CA VAL A 302 38.58 -5.14 1.44
C VAL A 302 39.41 -6.34 1.94
N PRO A 303 39.46 -7.47 1.20
CA PRO A 303 40.31 -8.60 1.57
C PRO A 303 41.80 -8.23 1.53
N ASP A 304 42.60 -8.87 2.38
CA ASP A 304 44.06 -8.69 2.40
C ASP A 304 44.72 -9.22 1.12
N ARG A 305 45.10 -8.31 0.22
CA ARG A 305 45.90 -8.60 -0.98
C ARG A 305 47.41 -8.61 -0.70
N ASP A 306 47.85 -8.10 0.45
CA ASP A 306 49.25 -7.86 0.79
C ASP A 306 49.87 -8.96 1.66
N ASN A 307 49.11 -10.03 1.97
CA ASN A 307 49.51 -11.17 2.80
C ASN A 307 50.05 -10.74 4.18
N ILE A 308 49.37 -9.77 4.80
CA ILE A 308 49.65 -9.22 6.13
C ILE A 308 49.70 -10.34 7.19
N SER A 309 48.78 -11.30 7.19
CA SER A 309 48.84 -12.45 8.10
C SER A 309 50.12 -13.29 7.90
N GLY A 310 50.64 -13.38 6.67
CA GLY A 310 51.91 -14.04 6.38
C GLY A 310 53.12 -13.22 6.87
N LYS A 311 53.09 -11.90 6.69
CA LYS A 311 54.12 -10.98 7.21
C LYS A 311 54.19 -11.02 8.75
N ILE A 312 53.05 -11.03 9.43
CA ILE A 312 52.98 -11.13 10.90
C ILE A 312 53.44 -12.52 11.38
N LYS A 313 53.08 -13.62 10.69
CA LYS A 313 53.61 -14.96 10.99
C LYS A 313 55.13 -15.04 10.83
N HIS A 314 55.72 -14.36 9.84
CA HIS A 314 57.16 -14.24 9.71
C HIS A 314 57.78 -13.48 10.89
N ALA A 315 57.22 -12.32 11.27
CA ALA A 315 57.67 -11.55 12.43
C ALA A 315 57.61 -12.36 13.74
N LEU A 316 56.51 -13.10 13.97
CA LEU A 316 56.34 -14.02 15.09
C LEU A 316 57.46 -15.07 15.13
N GLY A 317 57.81 -15.64 13.96
CA GLY A 317 58.92 -16.60 13.82
C GLY A 317 60.29 -16.00 14.11
N GLU A 318 60.57 -14.77 13.69
CA GLU A 318 61.84 -14.09 14.01
C GLU A 318 61.96 -13.72 15.50
N ILE A 319 60.84 -13.33 16.15
CA ILE A 319 60.83 -13.08 17.60
C ILE A 319 61.13 -14.37 18.37
N HIS A 320 60.57 -15.51 17.95
CA HIS A 320 60.90 -16.83 18.50
C HIS A 320 62.36 -17.24 18.30
N LYS A 321 63.01 -16.83 17.19
CA LYS A 321 64.46 -16.98 16.97
C LYS A 321 65.31 -16.00 17.79
N GLY A 322 64.69 -15.10 18.55
CA GLY A 322 65.36 -14.16 19.44
C GLY A 322 65.54 -12.74 18.89
N ALA A 323 65.03 -12.42 17.69
CA ALA A 323 65.20 -11.12 17.06
C ALA A 323 64.64 -9.95 17.90
N PRO A 324 65.16 -8.72 17.76
CA PRO A 324 64.62 -7.55 18.43
C PRO A 324 63.19 -7.26 17.98
N LEU A 325 62.26 -7.13 18.94
CA LEU A 325 60.83 -6.89 18.70
C LEU A 325 60.58 -5.69 17.77
N LYS A 326 61.38 -4.62 17.90
CA LYS A 326 61.27 -3.40 17.08
C LYS A 326 61.66 -3.63 15.61
N GLU A 327 62.53 -4.59 15.33
CA GLU A 327 62.99 -4.90 13.96
C GLU A 327 62.04 -5.89 13.30
N ALA A 328 61.64 -6.96 14.02
CA ALA A 328 60.67 -7.93 13.53
C ALA A 328 59.29 -7.32 13.20
N LEU A 329 58.85 -6.30 13.95
CA LEU A 329 57.57 -5.62 13.73
C LEU A 329 57.63 -4.46 12.70
N ASN A 330 58.76 -4.23 12.03
CA ASN A 330 58.87 -3.21 10.98
C ASN A 330 58.28 -3.71 9.64
N ILE A 331 56.97 -4.00 9.64
CA ILE A 331 56.26 -4.64 8.53
C ILE A 331 55.64 -3.56 7.62
N PRO A 332 55.97 -3.51 6.31
CA PRO A 332 55.32 -2.59 5.37
C PRO A 332 53.91 -3.07 5.01
N LEU A 333 52.93 -2.16 5.09
CA LEU A 333 51.53 -2.47 4.75
C LEU A 333 51.38 -2.86 3.27
N SER A 334 51.96 -2.05 2.38
CA SER A 334 51.94 -2.24 0.92
C SER A 334 53.33 -2.53 0.35
N ILE A 335 53.37 -3.17 -0.83
CA ILE A 335 54.62 -3.62 -1.48
C ILE A 335 55.32 -2.50 -2.29
N THR A 336 54.60 -1.44 -2.66
CA THR A 336 55.02 -0.43 -3.65
C THR A 336 56.13 0.54 -3.21
N GLY A 337 56.49 0.58 -1.91
CA GLY A 337 57.36 1.63 -1.36
C GLY A 337 58.87 1.33 -1.31
N ASP A 338 59.30 0.07 -1.23
CA ASP A 338 60.68 -0.23 -0.80
C ASP A 338 61.73 -0.25 -1.92
N LEU A 339 61.33 -0.21 -3.20
CA LEU A 339 62.26 -0.20 -4.33
C LEU A 339 63.26 0.99 -4.27
N PHE A 340 62.86 2.11 -3.65
CA PHE A 340 63.69 3.30 -3.51
C PHE A 340 64.73 3.21 -2.39
N LYS A 341 64.50 2.42 -1.33
CA LYS A 341 65.46 2.28 -0.22
C LYS A 341 66.63 1.39 -0.58
N SER A 342 66.39 0.31 -1.33
CA SER A 342 67.40 -0.66 -1.74
C SER A 342 68.56 -0.04 -2.54
N VAL A 343 68.31 1.05 -3.28
CA VAL A 343 69.35 1.73 -4.07
C VAL A 343 70.27 2.59 -3.20
N SER A 344 69.74 3.28 -2.20
CA SER A 344 70.55 4.13 -1.28
C SER A 344 71.46 3.36 -0.32
N GLY A 345 71.22 2.06 -0.11
CA GLY A 345 71.97 1.23 0.82
C GLY A 345 73.39 0.85 0.37
N LEU A 346 73.70 0.93 -0.93
CA LEU A 346 74.97 0.45 -1.50
C LEU A 346 76.18 1.37 -1.24
N PHE A 347 75.97 2.60 -0.74
CA PHE A 347 77.04 3.58 -0.50
C PHE A 347 77.19 3.96 0.99
N LYS A 348 77.56 3.00 1.85
CA LYS A 348 78.24 3.28 3.13
C LYS A 348 79.11 2.12 3.61
N SER A 349 80.40 2.40 3.79
CA SER A 349 81.44 1.45 4.21
C SER A 349 81.34 1.05 5.68
N ALA A 350 81.64 -0.22 5.98
CA ALA A 350 81.54 -0.78 7.34
C ALA A 350 82.67 -0.34 8.29
N PRO A 351 82.37 -0.09 9.58
CA PRO A 351 83.34 -0.13 10.68
C PRO A 351 83.44 -1.54 11.32
N LYS A 352 84.52 -1.79 12.06
CA LYS A 352 84.87 -3.11 12.61
C LYS A 352 84.05 -3.50 13.85
N GLN A 353 83.82 -4.82 14.00
CA GLN A 353 83.36 -5.41 15.26
C GLN A 353 84.41 -5.25 16.38
N LYS A 354 83.94 -5.15 17.63
CA LYS A 354 84.65 -5.58 18.85
C LYS A 354 83.79 -6.62 19.57
N PRO A 355 84.37 -7.70 20.12
CA PRO A 355 83.63 -8.70 20.89
C PRO A 355 83.46 -8.28 22.36
N GLY A 356 82.45 -8.86 23.02
CA GLY A 356 82.38 -8.96 24.49
C GLY A 356 81.53 -7.92 25.21
N GLU A 357 80.23 -8.22 25.35
CA GLU A 357 79.49 -7.90 26.59
C GLU A 357 78.25 -8.81 26.67
N GLU A 358 78.21 -9.72 27.66
CA GLU A 358 77.03 -10.55 27.91
C GLU A 358 75.95 -9.72 28.59
N LYS A 359 74.97 -9.26 27.81
CA LYS A 359 73.78 -8.63 28.39
C LYS A 359 72.94 -9.68 29.10
N ARG A 360 72.92 -9.59 30.43
CA ARG A 360 71.91 -10.23 31.28
C ARG A 360 70.53 -10.02 30.67
N VAL A 361 69.78 -11.10 30.51
CA VAL A 361 68.36 -11.01 30.18
C VAL A 361 67.63 -10.74 31.49
N ASP A 362 67.28 -9.47 31.75
CA ASP A 362 66.41 -9.14 32.87
C ASP A 362 65.06 -9.82 32.67
N ASN A 363 64.54 -10.52 33.70
CA ASN A 363 63.27 -11.26 33.62
C ASN A 363 62.08 -10.39 33.16
N PHE A 364 62.11 -9.10 33.48
CA PHE A 364 61.15 -8.10 33.00
C PHE A 364 61.03 -8.05 31.46
N THR A 365 62.13 -8.35 30.75
CA THR A 365 62.18 -8.42 29.28
C THR A 365 61.55 -9.68 28.71
N LEU A 366 61.51 -10.77 29.49
CA LEU A 366 60.88 -12.04 29.09
C LEU A 366 59.36 -11.95 29.20
N GLU A 367 58.85 -11.50 30.34
CA GLU A 367 57.40 -11.34 30.56
C GLU A 367 56.77 -10.36 29.54
N PHE A 368 57.48 -9.30 29.16
CA PHE A 368 57.04 -8.38 28.11
C PHE A 368 57.07 -9.04 26.71
N LYS A 369 58.05 -9.89 26.41
CA LYS A 369 58.11 -10.65 25.15
C LYS A 369 56.98 -11.67 25.05
N GLU A 370 56.69 -12.41 26.11
CA GLU A 370 55.59 -13.40 26.16
C GLU A 370 54.24 -12.74 25.93
N LYS A 371 53.97 -11.60 26.59
CA LYS A 371 52.75 -10.80 26.35
C LYS A 371 52.67 -10.27 24.92
N ALA A 372 53.79 -9.81 24.34
CA ALA A 372 53.83 -9.39 22.96
C ALA A 372 53.58 -10.54 21.97
N LEU A 373 54.09 -11.75 22.23
CA LEU A 373 53.82 -12.94 21.42
C LEU A 373 52.33 -13.30 21.46
N LYS A 374 51.71 -13.36 22.65
CA LYS A 374 50.27 -13.63 22.81
C LYS A 374 49.40 -12.64 22.04
N LEU A 375 49.72 -11.35 22.09
CA LEU A 375 49.00 -10.31 21.32
C LEU A 375 49.14 -10.51 19.79
N LEU A 376 50.29 -10.99 19.30
CA LEU A 376 50.48 -11.29 17.87
C LEU A 376 49.71 -12.56 17.44
N GLU A 377 49.59 -13.55 18.33
CA GLU A 377 48.75 -14.74 18.12
C GLU A 377 47.25 -14.38 18.12
N GLU A 378 46.82 -13.50 19.04
CA GLU A 378 45.46 -12.93 19.07
C GLU A 378 45.15 -12.16 17.78
N LYS A 379 46.09 -11.38 17.24
CA LYS A 379 45.93 -10.73 15.93
C LYS A 379 45.72 -11.74 14.81
N LEU A 380 46.42 -12.88 14.86
CA LEU A 380 46.36 -13.95 13.87
C LEU A 380 45.20 -14.96 14.06
N SER A 381 44.37 -14.79 15.08
CA SER A 381 43.27 -15.70 15.45
C SER A 381 42.18 -15.84 14.36
N THR A 382 41.94 -14.78 13.60
CA THR A 382 40.95 -14.73 12.50
C THR A 382 41.55 -14.07 11.25
N ASN A 383 40.85 -14.16 10.12
CA ASN A 383 41.31 -13.56 8.86
C ASN A 383 41.51 -12.05 8.99
N ILE A 384 42.61 -11.53 8.43
CA ILE A 384 42.89 -10.09 8.39
C ILE A 384 42.29 -9.48 7.12
N VAL A 385 41.66 -8.32 7.28
CA VAL A 385 41.12 -7.44 6.23
C VAL A 385 41.78 -6.07 6.31
N ARG A 386 41.77 -5.34 5.19
CA ARG A 386 42.17 -3.92 5.15
C ARG A 386 40.90 -3.06 5.17
N VAL A 387 40.88 -2.02 6.01
CA VAL A 387 39.68 -1.21 6.29
C VAL A 387 39.99 0.28 6.29
N ASN A 388 39.30 1.07 5.46
CA ASN A 388 39.21 2.51 5.70
C ASN A 388 38.06 2.78 6.67
N LEU A 389 38.34 3.50 7.76
CA LEU A 389 37.33 4.01 8.69
C LEU A 389 37.33 5.53 8.64
N ARG A 390 36.18 6.13 8.32
CA ARG A 390 35.96 7.57 8.21
C ARG A 390 34.80 8.02 9.08
N ILE A 391 34.89 9.22 9.64
CA ILE A 391 33.80 9.91 10.34
C ILE A 391 33.60 11.26 9.66
N ILE A 392 32.36 11.62 9.35
CA ILE A 392 31.97 12.92 8.79
C ILE A 392 30.80 13.49 9.59
N ALA A 393 30.81 14.81 9.82
CA ALA A 393 29.72 15.57 10.41
C ALA A 393 29.47 16.86 9.63
N SER A 394 28.20 17.26 9.51
CA SER A 394 27.75 18.50 8.90
C SER A 394 26.77 19.21 9.82
N ALA A 395 26.88 20.53 9.95
CA ALA A 395 25.97 21.35 10.74
C ALA A 395 25.95 22.81 10.25
N GLY A 396 25.02 23.62 10.74
CA GLY A 396 24.94 25.04 10.41
C GLY A 396 26.18 25.88 10.79
N THR A 397 27.02 25.43 11.72
CA THR A 397 28.26 26.13 12.11
C THR A 397 29.46 25.17 12.24
N ARG A 398 30.68 25.70 12.07
CA ARG A 398 31.93 24.90 12.18
C ARG A 398 32.18 24.37 13.59
N GLU A 399 31.82 25.15 14.62
CA GLU A 399 31.88 24.75 16.02
C GLU A 399 30.97 23.54 16.26
N ARG A 400 29.72 23.64 15.85
CA ARG A 400 28.72 22.59 16.02
C ARG A 400 29.04 21.31 15.24
N ALA A 401 29.55 21.44 14.01
CA ALA A 401 30.06 20.30 13.23
C ALA A 401 31.28 19.65 13.91
N SER A 402 32.12 20.44 14.59
CA SER A 402 33.25 19.93 15.38
C SER A 402 32.76 19.19 16.62
N ASP A 403 31.72 19.65 17.31
CA ASP A 403 31.17 18.93 18.48
C ASP A 403 30.65 17.55 18.11
N ILE A 404 29.88 17.45 17.02
CA ILE A 404 29.34 16.18 16.51
C ILE A 404 30.49 15.25 16.13
N LEU A 405 31.47 15.74 15.36
CA LEU A 405 32.67 14.97 14.99
C LEU A 405 33.45 14.50 16.23
N SER A 406 33.65 15.37 17.22
CA SER A 406 34.36 15.06 18.48
C SER A 406 33.63 14.01 19.31
N SER A 407 32.29 14.06 19.35
CA SER A 407 31.42 13.11 20.05
C SER A 407 31.63 11.69 19.49
N ILE A 408 31.60 11.55 18.16
CA ILE A 408 31.76 10.25 17.48
C ILE A 408 33.23 9.79 17.54
N GLU A 409 34.22 10.67 17.33
CA GLU A 409 35.65 10.35 17.51
C GLU A 409 35.93 9.80 18.93
N THR A 410 35.31 10.39 19.96
CA THR A 410 35.50 9.99 21.36
C THR A 410 34.91 8.62 21.65
N SER A 411 33.79 8.22 21.01
CA SER A 411 33.20 6.88 21.23
C SER A 411 34.11 5.72 20.79
N PHE A 412 35.10 5.98 19.94
CA PHE A 412 36.11 4.97 19.56
C PHE A 412 37.26 4.82 20.56
N SER A 413 37.38 5.69 21.57
CA SER A 413 38.46 5.61 22.57
C SER A 413 38.45 4.30 23.38
N GLN A 414 37.25 3.74 23.61
CA GLN A 414 37.03 2.47 24.32
C GLN A 414 37.81 1.29 23.72
N PHE A 415 38.12 1.32 22.41
CA PHE A 415 38.83 0.26 21.71
C PHE A 415 40.36 0.31 21.88
N THR A 416 40.90 1.21 22.70
CA THR A 416 42.35 1.36 22.88
C THR A 416 42.89 0.34 23.87
N SER A 417 43.60 -0.69 23.39
CA SER A 417 44.30 -1.64 24.26
C SER A 417 45.50 -0.96 24.94
N PRO A 418 45.63 -0.99 26.28
CA PRO A 418 46.75 -0.37 26.97
C PRO A 418 48.12 -0.91 26.51
N GLN A 419 48.19 -2.19 26.18
CA GLN A 419 49.42 -2.90 25.77
C GLN A 419 49.47 -3.24 24.27
N GLY A 420 48.32 -3.32 23.59
CA GLY A 420 48.21 -3.59 22.15
C GLY A 420 48.17 -2.34 21.28
N ASN A 421 47.20 -2.26 20.37
CA ASN A 421 46.95 -1.14 19.46
C ASN A 421 45.70 -0.35 19.88
N GLY A 422 45.40 0.73 19.15
CA GLY A 422 44.20 1.54 19.29
C GLY A 422 43.99 2.40 18.05
N LEU A 423 42.98 3.26 18.05
CA LEU A 423 42.67 4.14 16.92
C LEU A 423 43.01 5.61 17.27
N ARG A 424 43.48 6.36 16.28
CA ARG A 424 43.66 7.81 16.34
C ARG A 424 43.04 8.43 15.10
N PHE A 425 42.09 9.34 15.30
CA PHE A 425 41.49 10.09 14.20
C PHE A 425 42.36 11.27 13.79
N VAL A 426 42.48 11.48 12.48
CA VAL A 426 43.19 12.63 11.88
C VAL A 426 42.16 13.45 11.10
N ARG A 427 41.82 14.61 11.66
CA ARG A 427 40.96 15.60 11.02
C ARG A 427 41.62 16.12 9.75
N LYS A 428 40.86 16.15 8.65
CA LYS A 428 41.32 16.65 7.35
C LYS A 428 40.97 18.13 7.20
N GLU A 429 41.79 18.86 6.45
CA GLU A 429 41.54 20.27 6.10
C GLU A 429 41.82 20.53 4.61
N LYS A 430 41.21 21.58 4.05
CA LYS A 430 41.47 22.08 2.68
C LYS A 430 41.31 20.96 1.64
N GLY A 431 42.29 20.74 0.77
CA GLY A 431 42.23 19.72 -0.29
C GLY A 431 41.99 18.31 0.25
N ASP A 432 42.70 17.91 1.31
CA ASP A 432 42.52 16.60 1.95
C ASP A 432 41.10 16.39 2.50
N LEU A 433 40.41 17.48 2.90
CA LEU A 433 39.02 17.42 3.33
C LEU A 433 38.08 17.28 2.14
N THR A 434 38.28 18.03 1.05
CA THR A 434 37.52 17.88 -0.19
C THR A 434 37.65 16.45 -0.74
N GLU A 435 38.87 15.91 -0.76
CA GLU A 435 39.16 14.54 -1.19
C GLU A 435 38.54 13.49 -0.26
N LEU A 436 38.52 13.72 1.06
CA LEU A 436 37.81 12.84 2.01
C LEU A 436 36.29 12.80 1.73
N MET A 437 35.68 13.96 1.44
CA MET A 437 34.24 14.06 1.15
C MET A 437 33.88 13.39 -0.18
N HIS A 438 34.68 13.60 -1.23
CA HIS A 438 34.53 12.91 -2.51
C HIS A 438 34.62 11.40 -2.32
N ASN A 439 35.67 10.92 -1.64
CA ASN A 439 35.88 9.49 -1.43
C ASN A 439 34.83 8.85 -0.50
N PHE A 440 34.17 9.62 0.37
CA PHE A 440 32.99 9.19 1.10
C PHE A 440 31.79 8.99 0.17
N ASN A 441 31.41 10.03 -0.61
CA ASN A 441 30.27 10.02 -1.54
C ASN A 441 30.34 8.83 -2.51
N PHE A 442 31.46 8.66 -3.21
CA PHE A 442 31.65 7.59 -4.19
C PHE A 442 32.05 6.24 -3.56
N ARG A 443 32.13 6.18 -2.22
CA ARG A 443 32.58 5.01 -1.43
C ARG A 443 33.90 4.44 -1.98
N HIS A 444 34.83 5.34 -2.29
CA HIS A 444 36.14 5.06 -2.85
C HIS A 444 37.17 4.86 -1.73
N ARG A 445 38.15 3.99 -1.97
CA ARG A 445 39.11 3.54 -0.94
C ARG A 445 40.43 4.28 -1.02
N ASP A 446 40.99 4.66 0.12
CA ASP A 446 42.32 5.25 0.21
C ASP A 446 43.32 4.17 0.66
N GLU A 447 44.23 3.76 -0.22
CA GLU A 447 45.24 2.72 0.09
C GLU A 447 46.21 3.12 1.22
N GLY A 448 46.46 4.42 1.41
CA GLY A 448 47.36 4.97 2.42
C GLY A 448 46.74 5.06 3.81
N GLU A 449 45.41 5.13 3.91
CA GLU A 449 44.66 5.22 5.18
C GLU A 449 43.92 3.92 5.53
N MET A 450 44.47 2.78 5.11
CA MET A 450 43.97 1.45 5.47
C MET A 450 44.48 1.01 6.85
N LEU A 451 43.54 0.73 7.75
CA LEU A 451 43.78 -0.09 8.93
C LEU A 451 43.95 -1.56 8.52
N ALA A 452 44.65 -2.34 9.34
CA ALA A 452 44.71 -3.80 9.21
C ALA A 452 44.09 -4.42 10.47
N LEU A 453 42.93 -5.06 10.30
CA LEU A 453 42.09 -5.57 11.39
C LEU A 453 41.75 -7.03 11.10
N ASN A 454 41.72 -7.88 12.12
CA ASN A 454 41.12 -9.21 11.99
C ASN A 454 39.59 -9.14 12.12
N LEU A 455 38.88 -10.22 11.77
CA LEU A 455 37.41 -10.23 11.79
C LEU A 455 36.80 -9.97 13.17
N LYS A 456 37.49 -10.39 14.24
CA LYS A 456 37.08 -10.12 15.62
C LYS A 456 37.16 -8.62 15.91
N GLU A 457 38.32 -8.00 15.66
CA GLU A 457 38.52 -6.56 15.82
C GLU A 457 37.49 -5.75 15.02
N LEU A 458 37.18 -6.16 13.79
CA LEU A 458 36.17 -5.50 12.97
C LEU A 458 34.75 -5.65 13.55
N ALA A 459 34.38 -6.82 14.08
CA ALA A 459 33.11 -7.03 14.78
C ALA A 459 33.02 -6.26 16.11
N THR A 460 34.16 -6.04 16.78
CA THR A 460 34.24 -5.17 17.95
C THR A 460 34.01 -3.70 17.60
N LEU A 461 34.55 -3.21 16.48
CA LEU A 461 34.34 -1.83 16.01
C LEU A 461 32.96 -1.58 15.38
N TYR A 462 32.35 -2.60 14.78
CA TYR A 462 31.05 -2.53 14.13
C TYR A 462 30.33 -3.88 14.20
N HIS A 463 29.18 -3.90 14.86
CA HIS A 463 28.20 -4.97 14.71
C HIS A 463 26.76 -4.45 14.66
N PHE A 464 25.85 -5.28 14.16
CA PHE A 464 24.43 -4.95 14.15
C PHE A 464 23.85 -4.96 15.59
N PRO A 465 22.93 -4.02 15.92
CA PRO A 465 22.54 -3.71 17.30
C PRO A 465 21.49 -4.67 17.88
N ILE A 466 21.63 -5.98 17.64
CA ILE A 466 20.66 -7.02 18.06
C ILE A 466 20.55 -7.20 19.60
N THR A 467 21.47 -6.57 20.33
CA THR A 467 21.62 -6.51 21.78
C THR A 467 20.87 -5.32 22.41
N ILE A 468 20.51 -4.31 21.61
CA ILE A 468 20.12 -2.98 22.10
C ILE A 468 18.59 -2.83 22.13
N THR A 469 18.06 -2.34 23.25
CA THR A 469 16.63 -2.11 23.44
C THR A 469 16.20 -0.71 22.97
N HIS A 470 14.91 -0.54 22.68
CA HIS A 470 14.32 0.75 22.29
C HIS A 470 14.53 1.85 23.36
N GLN A 471 14.68 1.48 24.63
CA GLN A 471 14.92 2.44 25.72
C GLN A 471 16.34 3.01 25.69
N GLU A 472 17.29 2.31 25.06
CA GLU A 472 18.71 2.68 25.00
C GLU A 472 19.07 3.44 23.72
N ALA A 473 18.37 3.17 22.61
CA ALA A 473 18.59 3.82 21.32
C ALA A 473 17.27 4.18 20.60
N PRO A 474 16.42 5.07 21.14
CA PRO A 474 15.09 5.39 20.58
C PRO A 474 15.10 6.06 19.20
N GLN A 475 16.27 6.50 18.72
CA GLN A 475 16.47 7.02 17.34
C GLN A 475 16.92 5.93 16.35
N LEU A 476 17.12 4.68 16.79
CA LEU A 476 17.53 3.60 15.90
C LEU A 476 16.37 3.20 14.98
N LYS A 477 16.61 3.20 13.67
CA LYS A 477 15.62 2.72 12.70
C LYS A 477 15.44 1.20 12.83
N THR A 478 14.26 0.77 13.28
CA THR A 478 13.94 -0.63 13.58
C THR A 478 12.66 -1.12 12.91
N ILE A 479 12.56 -2.44 12.75
CA ILE A 479 11.37 -3.12 12.26
C ILE A 479 10.26 -2.98 13.33
N LYS A 480 9.15 -2.35 12.94
CA LYS A 480 7.99 -2.14 13.82
C LYS A 480 6.96 -3.28 13.74
N THR A 481 7.03 -4.10 12.69
CA THR A 481 6.04 -5.14 12.36
C THR A 481 6.70 -6.41 11.87
N THR A 482 6.24 -7.58 12.31
CA THR A 482 6.62 -8.84 11.68
C THR A 482 6.13 -8.85 10.23
N ASN A 483 6.99 -9.27 9.30
CA ASN A 483 6.63 -9.51 7.90
C ASN A 483 6.80 -11.00 7.61
N ALA A 484 5.96 -11.56 6.74
CA ALA A 484 6.01 -12.96 6.35
C ALA A 484 5.79 -13.12 4.84
N SER A 485 6.48 -14.08 4.23
CA SER A 485 6.28 -14.42 2.82
C SER A 485 4.85 -14.91 2.59
N ALA A 486 4.21 -14.43 1.52
CA ALA A 486 3.05 -15.10 0.98
C ALA A 486 3.43 -16.51 0.47
N PRO A 487 2.47 -17.47 0.44
CA PRO A 487 2.73 -18.83 -0.03
C PRO A 487 3.29 -18.89 -1.45
N ALA A 488 4.01 -19.99 -1.76
CA ALA A 488 4.47 -20.25 -3.13
C ALA A 488 3.32 -20.60 -4.10
N GLU A 489 2.22 -21.15 -3.60
CA GLU A 489 1.05 -21.62 -4.40
C GLU A 489 0.04 -20.50 -4.76
N LEU A 490 0.44 -19.22 -4.76
CA LEU A 490 -0.46 -18.11 -5.13
C LEU A 490 -1.02 -18.28 -6.57
N PRO A 491 -2.31 -17.98 -6.80
CA PRO A 491 -2.88 -18.05 -8.14
C PRO A 491 -2.37 -16.88 -9.00
N ALA A 492 -1.94 -17.20 -10.22
CA ALA A 492 -1.50 -16.19 -11.20
C ALA A 492 -2.65 -15.31 -11.72
N GLU A 493 -3.87 -15.86 -11.76
CA GLU A 493 -5.09 -15.19 -12.21
C GLU A 493 -6.08 -14.95 -11.05
N GLY A 494 -6.85 -13.87 -11.13
CA GLY A 494 -7.85 -13.51 -10.13
C GLY A 494 -7.83 -12.03 -9.78
N THR A 495 -8.68 -11.63 -8.82
CA THR A 495 -8.75 -10.26 -8.31
C THR A 495 -7.53 -9.99 -7.42
N LEU A 496 -6.77 -8.94 -7.72
CA LEU A 496 -5.58 -8.51 -6.98
C LEU A 496 -6.01 -7.83 -5.67
N ILE A 497 -5.64 -8.42 -4.53
CA ILE A 497 -5.96 -7.89 -3.20
C ILE A 497 -4.82 -7.03 -2.61
N GLY A 498 -3.59 -7.20 -3.11
CA GLY A 498 -2.43 -6.44 -2.67
C GLY A 498 -1.12 -7.07 -3.14
N VAL A 499 0.00 -6.58 -2.59
CA VAL A 499 1.35 -7.05 -2.93
C VAL A 499 2.08 -7.43 -1.65
N ASN A 500 2.54 -8.68 -1.55
CA ASN A 500 3.44 -9.10 -0.49
C ASN A 500 4.87 -8.69 -0.86
N LYS A 501 5.44 -7.74 -0.10
CA LYS A 501 6.87 -7.41 -0.17
C LYS A 501 7.57 -8.11 0.98
N TYR A 502 8.50 -9.01 0.67
CA TYR A 502 9.23 -9.81 1.66
C TYR A 502 10.65 -10.07 1.19
N ARG A 503 11.65 -9.76 2.04
CA ARG A 503 13.09 -9.96 1.78
C ARG A 503 13.59 -9.42 0.42
N GLY A 504 13.02 -8.29 -0.03
CA GLY A 504 13.36 -7.66 -1.31
C GLY A 504 12.62 -8.24 -2.53
N GLU A 505 11.94 -9.38 -2.39
CA GLU A 505 10.98 -9.84 -3.40
C GLU A 505 9.64 -9.11 -3.26
N SER A 506 8.94 -8.95 -4.39
CA SER A 506 7.61 -8.34 -4.48
C SER A 506 6.68 -9.28 -5.25
N ARG A 507 5.68 -9.84 -4.59
CA ARG A 507 4.76 -10.84 -5.15
C ARG A 507 3.32 -10.33 -5.11
N GLU A 508 2.65 -10.32 -6.25
CA GLU A 508 1.24 -9.97 -6.36
C GLU A 508 0.35 -11.05 -5.74
N VAL A 509 -0.63 -10.65 -4.93
CA VAL A 509 -1.52 -11.56 -4.20
C VAL A 509 -2.92 -11.47 -4.79
N ARG A 510 -3.37 -12.55 -5.44
CA ARG A 510 -4.69 -12.65 -6.09
C ARG A 510 -5.60 -13.65 -5.39
N LEU A 511 -6.91 -13.46 -5.51
CA LEU A 511 -7.94 -14.43 -5.12
C LEU A 511 -8.69 -14.96 -6.34
N THR A 512 -8.87 -16.27 -6.42
CA THR A 512 -9.67 -16.91 -7.47
C THR A 512 -11.16 -16.60 -7.31
N LYS A 513 -11.95 -16.68 -8.40
CA LYS A 513 -13.41 -16.51 -8.29
C LYS A 513 -14.05 -17.51 -7.32
N GLN A 514 -13.57 -18.76 -7.29
CA GLN A 514 -14.08 -19.80 -6.39
C GLN A 514 -13.76 -19.54 -4.92
N ASP A 515 -12.60 -18.97 -4.62
CA ASP A 515 -12.20 -18.59 -3.25
C ASP A 515 -12.97 -17.35 -2.80
N ARG A 516 -13.19 -16.36 -3.66
CA ARG A 516 -14.01 -15.16 -3.37
C ARG A 516 -15.49 -15.48 -3.14
N LEU A 517 -16.03 -16.54 -3.75
CA LEU A 517 -17.38 -17.03 -3.43
C LEU A 517 -17.52 -17.59 -2.01
N ARG A 518 -16.43 -17.77 -1.25
CA ARG A 518 -16.44 -18.04 0.20
C ARG A 518 -16.28 -16.77 1.05
N HIS A 519 -16.58 -15.61 0.45
CA HIS A 519 -16.69 -14.30 1.10
C HIS A 519 -15.36 -13.70 1.57
N LEU A 520 -15.38 -12.41 1.87
CA LEU A 520 -14.24 -11.63 2.32
C LEU A 520 -14.65 -10.75 3.51
N TYR A 521 -13.89 -10.82 4.60
CA TYR A 521 -14.09 -10.02 5.81
C TYR A 521 -12.92 -9.06 6.00
N THR A 522 -13.25 -7.77 6.17
CA THR A 522 -12.29 -6.67 6.28
C THR A 522 -12.48 -5.94 7.60
N LEU A 523 -11.40 -5.75 8.33
CA LEU A 523 -11.42 -5.14 9.66
C LEU A 523 -10.27 -4.13 9.80
N GLY A 524 -10.51 -3.06 10.57
CA GLY A 524 -9.52 -2.03 10.82
C GLY A 524 -10.12 -0.67 11.18
N GLN A 525 -9.34 0.11 11.91
CA GLN A 525 -9.66 1.47 12.34
C GLN A 525 -9.93 2.42 11.16
N THR A 526 -10.62 3.52 11.45
CA THR A 526 -10.80 4.64 10.52
C THR A 526 -9.44 5.14 9.98
N GLY A 527 -9.36 5.36 8.66
CA GLY A 527 -8.14 5.84 7.99
C GLY A 527 -7.06 4.77 7.73
N ALA A 528 -7.23 3.52 8.16
CA ALA A 528 -6.20 2.48 7.99
C ALA A 528 -6.07 1.96 6.54
N GLY A 529 -7.18 1.92 5.78
CA GLY A 529 -7.19 1.54 4.36
C GLY A 529 -8.52 0.97 3.82
N LYS A 530 -9.39 0.43 4.69
CA LYS A 530 -10.59 -0.38 4.34
C LYS A 530 -11.33 0.03 3.06
N SER A 531 -11.90 1.24 3.02
CA SER A 531 -12.83 1.66 1.96
C SER A 531 -12.14 1.77 0.59
N VAL A 532 -10.87 2.22 0.57
CA VAL A 532 -10.05 2.25 -0.66
C VAL A 532 -9.62 0.84 -1.10
N PHE A 533 -9.50 -0.12 -0.18
CA PHE A 533 -9.31 -1.54 -0.51
C PHE A 533 -10.58 -2.14 -1.14
N LEU A 534 -11.76 -1.90 -0.55
CA LEU A 534 -13.04 -2.34 -1.14
C LEU A 534 -13.27 -1.73 -2.53
N LYS A 535 -13.00 -0.43 -2.72
CA LYS A 535 -13.07 0.25 -4.02
C LYS A 535 -12.19 -0.42 -5.07
N ASN A 536 -10.93 -0.74 -4.72
CA ASN A 536 -10.02 -1.43 -5.63
C ASN A 536 -10.57 -2.79 -6.11
N LEU A 537 -11.22 -3.55 -5.23
CA LEU A 537 -11.84 -4.83 -5.59
C LEU A 537 -13.11 -4.62 -6.44
N ALA A 538 -13.97 -3.67 -6.07
CA ALA A 538 -15.20 -3.36 -6.79
C ALA A 538 -14.95 -2.85 -8.22
N VAL A 539 -13.96 -1.97 -8.40
CA VAL A 539 -13.53 -1.48 -9.73
C VAL A 539 -12.93 -2.62 -10.56
N GLN A 540 -12.09 -3.49 -9.98
CA GLN A 540 -11.60 -4.68 -10.68
C GLN A 540 -12.73 -5.61 -11.14
N ASP A 541 -13.78 -5.81 -10.33
CA ASP A 541 -14.94 -6.62 -10.74
C ASP A 541 -15.77 -5.97 -11.86
N ILE A 542 -15.93 -4.64 -11.82
CA ILE A 542 -16.63 -3.87 -12.87
C ILE A 542 -15.89 -4.00 -14.21
N LEU A 543 -14.56 -3.80 -14.20
CA LEU A 543 -13.67 -3.93 -15.37
C LEU A 543 -13.60 -5.38 -15.86
N ALA A 544 -13.68 -6.38 -14.97
CA ALA A 544 -13.72 -7.80 -15.31
C ALA A 544 -15.09 -8.30 -15.82
N GLY A 545 -16.06 -7.40 -16.05
CA GLY A 545 -17.40 -7.77 -16.54
C GLY A 545 -18.20 -8.64 -15.56
N ASN A 546 -17.98 -8.46 -14.25
CA ASN A 546 -18.81 -9.05 -13.20
C ASN A 546 -19.95 -8.09 -12.80
N GLY A 547 -20.94 -8.61 -12.06
CA GLY A 547 -21.98 -7.80 -11.43
C GLY A 547 -21.58 -7.39 -10.02
N VAL A 548 -21.89 -6.14 -9.65
CA VAL A 548 -21.42 -5.53 -8.39
C VAL A 548 -22.56 -4.79 -7.70
N CYS A 549 -22.66 -4.97 -6.39
CA CYS A 549 -23.40 -4.07 -5.50
C CYS A 549 -22.41 -3.41 -4.54
N PHE A 550 -22.44 -2.08 -4.38
CA PHE A 550 -21.63 -1.38 -3.38
C PHE A 550 -22.53 -0.51 -2.50
N ILE A 551 -22.47 -0.71 -1.18
CA ILE A 551 -23.27 0.00 -0.19
C ILE A 551 -22.36 0.89 0.66
N ASP A 552 -22.58 2.20 0.57
CA ASP A 552 -21.80 3.26 1.19
C ASP A 552 -22.71 4.14 2.10
N PRO A 553 -22.47 4.17 3.42
CA PRO A 553 -23.22 5.03 4.35
C PRO A 553 -23.03 6.53 4.10
N HIS A 554 -21.92 6.95 3.50
CA HIS A 554 -21.49 8.36 3.41
C HIS A 554 -21.60 8.94 2.00
N GLY A 555 -21.45 8.11 0.96
CA GLY A 555 -21.57 8.48 -0.45
C GLY A 555 -20.28 8.99 -1.11
N SER A 556 -19.14 8.91 -0.41
CA SER A 556 -17.81 9.26 -0.94
C SER A 556 -17.28 8.18 -1.89
N ASP A 557 -17.29 6.94 -1.44
CA ASP A 557 -16.60 5.83 -2.09
C ASP A 557 -17.31 5.39 -3.37
N VAL A 558 -18.63 5.55 -3.42
CA VAL A 558 -19.42 5.35 -4.64
C VAL A 558 -19.06 6.35 -5.74
N GLN A 559 -18.65 7.58 -5.42
CA GLN A 559 -18.31 8.58 -6.45
C GLN A 559 -16.97 8.27 -7.13
N ASP A 560 -15.99 7.77 -6.37
CA ASP A 560 -14.74 7.24 -6.92
C ASP A 560 -15.00 6.01 -7.81
N ILE A 561 -15.93 5.13 -7.44
CA ILE A 561 -16.33 3.98 -8.28
C ILE A 561 -17.05 4.45 -9.56
N LEU A 562 -17.93 5.46 -9.48
CA LEU A 562 -18.59 6.07 -10.64
C LEU A 562 -17.57 6.66 -11.64
N ALA A 563 -16.48 7.26 -11.15
CA ALA A 563 -15.40 7.76 -12.01
C ALA A 563 -14.65 6.64 -12.76
N CYS A 564 -14.71 5.41 -12.25
CA CYS A 564 -14.01 4.24 -12.81
C CYS A 564 -14.90 3.33 -13.69
N ILE A 565 -16.12 3.75 -14.04
CA ILE A 565 -17.01 2.97 -14.92
C ILE A 565 -16.52 3.08 -16.38
N PRO A 566 -16.21 1.96 -17.06
CA PRO A 566 -15.79 2.00 -18.46
C PRO A 566 -17.00 2.24 -19.39
N PRO A 567 -16.80 2.83 -20.59
CA PRO A 567 -17.90 3.33 -21.43
C PRO A 567 -18.94 2.27 -21.83
N GLU A 568 -18.51 1.03 -22.07
CA GLU A 568 -19.36 -0.10 -22.43
C GLU A 568 -20.23 -0.64 -21.28
N ARG A 569 -19.99 -0.20 -20.04
CA ARG A 569 -20.79 -0.55 -18.85
C ARG A 569 -21.74 0.58 -18.38
N ILE A 570 -21.77 1.73 -19.06
CA ILE A 570 -22.57 2.91 -18.65
C ILE A 570 -24.06 2.56 -18.46
N ASP A 571 -24.66 1.78 -19.37
CA ASP A 571 -26.07 1.42 -19.31
C ASP A 571 -26.43 0.42 -18.19
N ASP A 572 -25.44 -0.28 -17.61
CA ASP A 572 -25.60 -1.20 -16.48
C ASP A 572 -25.63 -0.48 -15.11
N VAL A 573 -25.28 0.80 -15.06
CA VAL A 573 -25.20 1.56 -13.81
C VAL A 573 -26.59 1.87 -13.27
N ILE A 574 -26.77 1.56 -11.99
CA ILE A 574 -27.91 1.97 -11.17
C ILE A 574 -27.33 2.67 -9.94
N TYR A 575 -27.21 4.00 -10.02
CA TYR A 575 -26.86 4.83 -8.86
C TYR A 575 -28.14 5.15 -8.08
N PHE A 576 -28.25 4.65 -6.86
CA PHE A 576 -29.34 4.93 -5.92
C PHE A 576 -28.86 5.98 -4.91
N ASP A 577 -29.44 7.18 -4.99
CA ASP A 577 -29.35 8.23 -3.98
C ASP A 577 -30.77 8.60 -3.54
N PRO A 578 -31.16 8.33 -2.27
CA PRO A 578 -32.49 8.64 -1.76
C PRO A 578 -32.72 10.15 -1.60
N THR A 579 -31.67 10.96 -1.60
CA THR A 579 -31.74 12.42 -1.40
C THR A 579 -32.00 13.20 -2.69
N HIS A 580 -32.00 12.54 -3.85
CA HIS A 580 -32.46 13.12 -5.12
C HIS A 580 -34.01 13.12 -5.20
N MET A 581 -34.63 14.13 -4.58
CA MET A 581 -36.08 14.18 -4.36
C MET A 581 -36.92 14.52 -5.59
N GLU A 582 -36.33 14.95 -6.71
CA GLU A 582 -37.06 15.29 -7.94
C GLU A 582 -37.53 14.04 -8.70
N ARG A 583 -36.73 12.97 -8.66
CA ARG A 583 -37.01 11.69 -9.31
C ARG A 583 -36.81 10.51 -8.34
N PRO A 584 -37.60 10.39 -7.26
CA PRO A 584 -37.45 9.31 -6.29
C PRO A 584 -37.52 7.93 -6.93
N PHE A 585 -36.57 7.07 -6.56
CA PHE A 585 -36.62 5.63 -6.81
C PHE A 585 -37.68 4.99 -5.93
N ALA A 586 -38.33 3.94 -6.43
CA ALA A 586 -39.18 3.08 -5.62
C ALA A 586 -38.38 1.88 -5.07
N LEU A 587 -38.57 1.55 -3.79
CA LEU A 587 -37.98 0.39 -3.13
C LEU A 587 -39.03 -0.24 -2.20
N ASN A 588 -39.86 -1.13 -2.75
CA ASN A 588 -40.96 -1.74 -2.00
C ASN A 588 -40.57 -3.09 -1.41
N MET A 589 -40.32 -3.15 -0.10
CA MET A 589 -39.99 -4.42 0.54
C MET A 589 -41.15 -5.43 0.49
N LEU A 590 -42.41 -4.99 0.45
CA LEU A 590 -43.59 -5.88 0.35
C LEU A 590 -43.85 -6.42 -1.08
N GLU A 591 -43.10 -5.98 -2.08
CA GLU A 591 -43.20 -6.52 -3.44
C GLU A 591 -42.65 -7.95 -3.53
N TYR A 592 -43.45 -8.86 -4.09
CA TYR A 592 -43.12 -10.28 -4.30
C TYR A 592 -43.70 -10.74 -5.64
N ASP A 593 -43.19 -11.83 -6.21
CA ASP A 593 -43.74 -12.39 -7.44
C ASP A 593 -45.06 -13.12 -7.18
N LEU A 594 -46.13 -12.71 -7.87
CA LEU A 594 -47.47 -13.29 -7.73
C LEU A 594 -47.53 -14.78 -8.13
N ASN A 595 -46.58 -15.25 -8.94
CA ASN A 595 -46.45 -16.67 -9.31
C ASN A 595 -45.82 -17.52 -8.19
N HIS A 596 -45.15 -16.87 -7.23
CA HIS A 596 -44.37 -17.47 -6.15
C HIS A 596 -44.86 -16.96 -4.77
N PRO A 597 -46.12 -17.22 -4.39
CA PRO A 597 -46.75 -16.63 -3.20
C PRO A 597 -46.13 -17.08 -1.87
N GLU A 598 -45.32 -18.13 -1.84
CA GLU A 598 -44.53 -18.55 -0.69
C GLU A 598 -43.47 -17.51 -0.28
N GLN A 599 -43.02 -16.67 -1.22
CA GLN A 599 -42.11 -15.53 -0.96
C GLN A 599 -42.64 -14.59 0.14
N LYS A 600 -43.97 -14.50 0.33
CA LYS A 600 -44.57 -13.70 1.40
C LYS A 600 -44.06 -14.08 2.79
N ILE A 601 -43.77 -15.36 3.03
CA ILE A 601 -43.27 -15.82 4.34
C ILE A 601 -41.88 -15.26 4.61
N PHE A 602 -41.00 -15.27 3.60
CA PHE A 602 -39.68 -14.65 3.72
C PHE A 602 -39.79 -13.15 3.93
N VAL A 603 -40.56 -12.44 3.10
CA VAL A 603 -40.73 -10.98 3.20
C VAL A 603 -41.25 -10.56 4.58
N VAL A 604 -42.25 -11.25 5.13
CA VAL A 604 -42.81 -10.95 6.46
C VAL A 604 -41.80 -11.23 7.58
N ASN A 605 -41.03 -12.30 7.47
CA ASN A 605 -39.98 -12.62 8.46
C ASN A 605 -38.82 -11.62 8.40
N GLU A 606 -38.34 -11.29 7.20
CA GLU A 606 -37.24 -10.35 7.03
C GLU A 606 -37.65 -8.94 7.46
N MET A 607 -38.86 -8.49 7.11
CA MET A 607 -39.41 -7.21 7.60
C MET A 607 -39.46 -7.15 9.13
N LEU A 608 -39.79 -8.24 9.81
CA LEU A 608 -39.78 -8.31 11.27
C LEU A 608 -38.34 -8.28 11.83
N SER A 609 -37.39 -8.98 11.18
CA SER A 609 -35.95 -8.92 11.51
C SER A 609 -35.35 -7.52 11.33
N ILE A 610 -35.76 -6.80 10.28
CA ILE A 610 -35.36 -5.41 9.98
C ILE A 610 -35.84 -4.49 11.12
N PHE A 611 -37.13 -4.55 11.48
CA PHE A 611 -37.67 -3.74 12.58
C PHE A 611 -37.04 -4.10 13.95
N LYS A 612 -36.78 -5.39 14.22
CA LYS A 612 -36.03 -5.84 15.42
C LYS A 612 -34.59 -5.31 15.45
N THR A 613 -33.94 -5.19 14.30
CA THR A 613 -32.57 -4.62 14.20
C THR A 613 -32.60 -3.11 14.44
N LEU A 614 -33.50 -2.38 13.78
CA LEU A 614 -33.64 -0.91 13.89
C LEU A 614 -34.06 -0.43 15.28
N TYR A 615 -34.82 -1.23 16.03
CA TYR A 615 -35.25 -0.92 17.40
C TYR A 615 -34.59 -1.82 18.46
N SER A 616 -33.42 -2.38 18.15
CA SER A 616 -32.65 -3.26 19.05
C SER A 616 -32.25 -2.60 20.37
N SER A 617 -32.14 -1.27 20.41
CA SER A 617 -31.94 -0.47 21.63
C SER A 617 -33.19 -0.35 22.53
N THR A 618 -34.34 -0.91 22.13
CA THR A 618 -35.55 -0.97 22.96
C THR A 618 -36.28 -2.31 22.77
N PRO A 619 -35.70 -3.45 23.23
CA PRO A 619 -36.25 -4.80 22.97
C PRO A 619 -37.67 -5.00 23.51
N GLU A 620 -38.00 -4.37 24.64
CA GLU A 620 -39.34 -4.39 25.25
C GLU A 620 -40.44 -3.80 24.33
N SER A 621 -40.05 -2.95 23.38
CA SER A 621 -40.96 -2.41 22.35
C SER A 621 -41.18 -3.34 21.14
N MET A 622 -40.62 -4.56 21.18
CA MET A 622 -40.66 -5.57 20.11
C MET A 622 -41.08 -6.96 20.64
N GLY A 623 -41.84 -7.00 21.74
CA GLY A 623 -42.26 -8.25 22.38
C GLY A 623 -43.27 -9.09 21.59
N PRO A 624 -43.69 -10.28 22.08
CA PRO A 624 -44.49 -11.24 21.30
C PRO A 624 -45.81 -10.68 20.71
N ALA A 625 -46.45 -9.73 21.40
CA ALA A 625 -47.62 -9.03 20.89
C ALA A 625 -47.29 -8.14 19.66
N PHE A 626 -46.15 -7.45 19.66
CA PHE A 626 -45.65 -6.72 18.48
C PHE A 626 -45.53 -7.69 17.30
N GLU A 627 -44.82 -8.80 17.50
CA GLU A 627 -44.55 -9.79 16.45
C GLU A 627 -45.84 -10.34 15.83
N GLN A 628 -46.84 -10.66 16.67
CA GLN A 628 -48.12 -11.20 16.23
C GLN A 628 -48.90 -10.16 15.41
N TYR A 629 -49.11 -8.94 15.93
CA TYR A 629 -49.87 -7.89 15.24
C TYR A 629 -49.16 -7.41 13.96
N PHE A 630 -47.84 -7.24 13.98
CA PHE A 630 -47.02 -6.90 12.81
C PHE A 630 -47.15 -7.97 11.71
N ARG A 631 -46.98 -9.25 12.07
CA ARG A 631 -47.04 -10.39 11.15
C ARG A 631 -48.39 -10.50 10.46
N TYR A 632 -49.50 -10.46 11.21
CA TYR A 632 -50.85 -10.58 10.63
C TYR A 632 -51.32 -9.32 9.89
N SER A 633 -50.75 -8.15 10.17
CA SER A 633 -51.01 -6.94 9.39
C SER A 633 -50.26 -6.94 8.07
N THR A 634 -48.96 -7.29 8.10
CA THR A 634 -48.12 -7.42 6.89
C THR A 634 -48.70 -8.48 5.95
N LEU A 635 -49.08 -9.66 6.48
CA LEU A 635 -49.78 -10.69 5.71
C LEU A 635 -51.10 -10.18 5.11
N LEU A 636 -51.95 -9.48 5.88
CA LEU A 636 -53.23 -8.97 5.37
C LEU A 636 -53.05 -7.89 4.28
N VAL A 637 -52.01 -7.07 4.34
CA VAL A 637 -51.64 -6.12 3.27
C VAL A 637 -51.27 -6.89 1.99
N MET A 638 -50.39 -7.90 2.10
CA MET A 638 -49.87 -8.70 0.99
C MET A 638 -50.85 -9.77 0.44
N GLU A 639 -52.01 -9.97 1.07
CA GLU A 639 -53.05 -10.89 0.59
C GLU A 639 -53.94 -10.29 -0.52
N ASP A 640 -53.97 -8.95 -0.64
CA ASP A 640 -54.75 -8.23 -1.65
C ASP A 640 -53.93 -7.06 -2.24
N PRO A 641 -52.97 -7.33 -3.16
CA PRO A 641 -52.06 -6.28 -3.63
C PRO A 641 -52.72 -5.16 -4.43
N GLU A 642 -53.91 -5.39 -5.01
CA GLU A 642 -54.66 -4.39 -5.81
C GLU A 642 -55.08 -3.15 -5.02
N THR A 643 -55.23 -3.27 -3.70
CA THR A 643 -55.68 -2.18 -2.81
C THR A 643 -54.52 -1.50 -2.06
N GLY A 644 -53.28 -1.70 -2.52
CA GLY A 644 -52.06 -1.15 -1.93
C GLY A 644 -51.26 -2.20 -1.17
N ASN A 645 -49.99 -2.36 -1.54
CA ASN A 645 -49.07 -3.35 -0.97
C ASN A 645 -47.72 -2.71 -0.62
N THR A 646 -47.72 -1.74 0.29
CA THR A 646 -46.51 -0.99 0.68
C THR A 646 -46.43 -0.80 2.20
N LEU A 647 -45.31 -0.24 2.68
CA LEU A 647 -45.12 0.03 4.11
C LEU A 647 -46.16 1.02 4.69
N LEU A 648 -46.82 1.83 3.84
CA LEU A 648 -47.89 2.74 4.23
C LEU A 648 -49.18 2.01 4.67
N GLU A 649 -49.47 0.84 4.09
CA GLU A 649 -50.74 0.15 4.33
C GLU A 649 -50.74 -0.69 5.63
N ILE A 650 -49.57 -1.04 6.20
CA ILE A 650 -49.48 -1.83 7.44
C ILE A 650 -50.08 -1.08 8.65
N PRO A 651 -49.65 0.15 9.01
CA PRO A 651 -50.29 0.90 10.09
C PRO A 651 -51.75 1.24 9.77
N ARG A 652 -52.08 1.47 8.48
CA ARG A 652 -53.46 1.72 8.04
C ARG A 652 -54.39 0.54 8.34
N VAL A 653 -53.98 -0.70 8.08
CA VAL A 653 -54.79 -1.90 8.40
C VAL A 653 -55.11 -1.99 9.91
N MET A 654 -54.28 -1.43 10.79
CA MET A 654 -54.60 -1.34 12.21
C MET A 654 -55.58 -0.19 12.50
N ALA A 655 -55.27 1.02 12.03
CA ALA A 655 -55.95 2.27 12.41
C ALA A 655 -57.26 2.58 11.65
N ASP A 656 -57.48 2.03 10.45
CA ASP A 656 -58.61 2.28 9.57
C ASP A 656 -59.50 1.01 9.46
N PRO A 657 -60.60 0.91 10.23
CA PRO A 657 -61.48 -0.25 10.19
C PRO A 657 -62.16 -0.49 8.84
N ALA A 658 -62.37 0.56 8.03
CA ALA A 658 -62.98 0.43 6.71
C ALA A 658 -62.01 -0.24 5.73
N PHE A 659 -60.76 0.23 5.68
CA PHE A 659 -59.68 -0.38 4.89
C PHE A 659 -59.34 -1.79 5.37
N ARG A 660 -59.31 -2.02 6.70
CA ARG A 660 -59.17 -3.35 7.30
C ARG A 660 -60.25 -4.31 6.82
N ASN A 661 -61.52 -3.89 6.84
CA ASN A 661 -62.65 -4.69 6.39
C ASN A 661 -62.63 -4.94 4.87
N LEU A 662 -62.18 -3.97 4.06
CA LEU A 662 -61.95 -4.14 2.63
C LEU A 662 -60.91 -5.26 2.37
N LYS A 663 -59.72 -5.17 2.98
CA LYS A 663 -58.68 -6.22 2.89
C LYS A 663 -59.22 -7.59 3.36
N LEU A 664 -59.95 -7.64 4.49
CA LEU A 664 -60.55 -8.87 5.02
C LEU A 664 -61.71 -9.45 4.19
N SER A 665 -62.27 -8.69 3.25
CA SER A 665 -63.27 -9.19 2.29
C SER A 665 -62.63 -9.90 1.09
N ARG A 666 -61.33 -9.64 0.84
CA ARG A 666 -60.56 -10.16 -0.30
C ARG A 666 -59.49 -11.17 0.10
N CYS A 667 -59.04 -11.15 1.36
CA CYS A 667 -58.07 -12.08 1.93
C CYS A 667 -58.51 -13.55 1.79
N LYS A 668 -57.65 -14.40 1.22
CA LYS A 668 -57.95 -15.83 0.98
C LYS A 668 -57.42 -16.72 2.09
N ASN A 669 -56.43 -16.26 2.86
CA ASN A 669 -55.86 -17.01 3.97
C ASN A 669 -56.81 -17.04 5.21
N PRO A 670 -57.37 -18.21 5.57
CA PRO A 670 -58.35 -18.30 6.66
C PRO A 670 -57.73 -18.02 8.04
N ILE A 671 -56.41 -18.25 8.22
CA ILE A 671 -55.72 -18.01 9.50
C ILE A 671 -55.58 -16.50 9.76
N VAL A 672 -55.27 -15.73 8.71
CA VAL A 672 -55.25 -14.26 8.77
C VAL A 672 -56.65 -13.72 9.07
N VAL A 673 -57.68 -14.24 8.39
CA VAL A 673 -59.08 -13.86 8.65
C VAL A 673 -59.51 -14.21 10.08
N GLN A 674 -59.15 -15.38 10.60
CA GLN A 674 -59.44 -15.81 11.97
C GLN A 674 -58.74 -14.90 13.00
N PHE A 675 -57.45 -14.58 12.82
CA PHE A 675 -56.76 -13.66 13.73
C PHE A 675 -57.51 -12.32 13.85
N TRP A 676 -57.90 -11.72 12.72
CA TRP A 676 -58.58 -10.43 12.73
C TRP A 676 -60.05 -10.46 13.17
N ARG A 677 -60.80 -11.54 12.90
CA ARG A 677 -62.22 -11.66 13.26
C ARG A 677 -62.49 -12.31 14.62
N ASP A 678 -61.54 -13.09 15.15
CA ASP A 678 -61.75 -13.90 16.36
C ASP A 678 -60.74 -13.63 17.48
N ILE A 679 -59.54 -13.09 17.18
CA ILE A 679 -58.52 -12.81 18.20
C ILE A 679 -58.44 -11.30 18.46
N ALA A 680 -57.97 -10.52 17.47
CA ALA A 680 -57.75 -9.08 17.59
C ALA A 680 -59.02 -8.30 17.98
N THR A 681 -60.20 -8.70 17.49
CA THR A 681 -61.46 -7.98 17.73
C THR A 681 -62.31 -8.56 18.86
N LYS A 682 -62.24 -9.87 19.16
CA LYS A 682 -63.07 -10.50 20.22
C LYS A 682 -62.34 -10.68 21.56
N THR A 683 -61.04 -11.00 21.55
CA THR A 683 -60.28 -11.22 22.79
C THR A 683 -59.88 -9.91 23.47
N SER A 684 -59.64 -8.86 22.68
CA SER A 684 -59.22 -7.54 23.17
C SER A 684 -60.31 -6.46 23.06
N GLY A 685 -61.31 -6.66 22.21
CA GLY A 685 -62.26 -5.61 21.81
C GLY A 685 -61.58 -4.50 20.98
N GLU A 686 -62.37 -3.62 20.37
CA GLU A 686 -61.83 -2.41 19.73
C GLU A 686 -60.99 -1.59 20.73
N SER A 687 -61.42 -1.44 21.98
CA SER A 687 -60.66 -0.71 23.02
C SER A 687 -59.27 -1.29 23.28
N GLY A 688 -59.10 -2.61 23.23
CA GLY A 688 -57.78 -3.24 23.38
C GLY A 688 -56.92 -3.12 22.11
N LEU A 689 -57.53 -3.13 20.93
CA LEU A 689 -56.85 -2.84 19.67
C LEU A 689 -56.38 -1.37 19.61
N GLN A 690 -57.20 -0.42 20.10
CA GLN A 690 -56.84 1.00 20.23
C GLN A 690 -55.63 1.23 21.13
N ASN A 691 -55.44 0.41 22.18
CA ASN A 691 -54.22 0.46 23.00
C ASN A 691 -52.97 -0.08 22.26
N MET A 692 -53.15 -1.02 21.32
CA MET A 692 -52.05 -1.59 20.52
C MET A 692 -51.67 -0.73 19.30
N ILE A 693 -52.61 0.04 18.73
CA ILE A 693 -52.37 0.86 17.53
C ILE A 693 -51.14 1.78 17.71
N PRO A 694 -51.04 2.67 18.72
CA PRO A 694 -49.89 3.56 18.88
C PRO A 694 -48.55 2.83 19.06
N TYR A 695 -48.55 1.67 19.72
CA TYR A 695 -47.35 0.86 19.96
C TYR A 695 -46.75 0.34 18.65
N ILE A 696 -47.57 0.13 17.62
CA ILE A 696 -47.11 -0.23 16.27
C ILE A 696 -46.90 1.01 15.39
N THR A 697 -47.88 1.92 15.27
CA THR A 697 -47.84 3.03 14.29
C THR A 697 -46.63 3.92 14.50
N ASN A 698 -46.28 4.24 15.75
CA ASN A 698 -45.11 5.07 16.08
C ASN A 698 -43.78 4.52 15.52
N LYS A 699 -43.70 3.22 15.20
CA LYS A 699 -42.54 2.58 14.55
C LYS A 699 -42.51 2.74 13.04
N PHE A 700 -43.64 3.05 12.40
CA PHE A 700 -43.75 3.35 10.97
C PHE A 700 -43.77 4.85 10.69
N ASP A 701 -44.31 5.66 11.61
CA ASP A 701 -44.50 7.10 11.44
C ASP A 701 -43.19 7.86 11.18
N ILE A 702 -42.06 7.41 11.74
CA ILE A 702 -40.71 7.96 11.48
C ILE A 702 -40.36 7.90 9.98
N PHE A 703 -40.79 6.83 9.29
CA PHE A 703 -40.50 6.60 7.87
C PHE A 703 -41.59 7.16 6.95
N ILE A 704 -42.85 7.19 7.40
CA ILE A 704 -44.02 7.64 6.62
C ILE A 704 -44.20 9.17 6.64
N SER A 705 -43.90 9.82 7.76
CA SER A 705 -43.94 11.29 7.87
C SER A 705 -42.81 11.96 7.08
N ASN A 706 -41.64 11.31 7.01
CA ASN A 706 -40.46 11.81 6.32
C ASN A 706 -40.69 11.92 4.80
N GLU A 707 -40.58 13.14 4.28
CA GLU A 707 -40.91 13.46 2.88
C GLU A 707 -39.91 12.91 1.85
N VAL A 708 -38.74 12.44 2.29
CA VAL A 708 -37.72 11.79 1.48
C VAL A 708 -37.99 10.29 1.39
N MET A 709 -38.27 9.67 2.54
CA MET A 709 -38.52 8.24 2.68
C MET A 709 -39.88 7.80 2.11
N ARG A 710 -40.95 8.57 2.35
CA ARG A 710 -42.32 8.20 1.94
C ARG A 710 -42.45 7.83 0.46
N PRO A 711 -41.98 8.63 -0.52
CA PRO A 711 -42.03 8.27 -1.94
C PRO A 711 -41.21 7.03 -2.31
N ILE A 712 -40.17 6.70 -1.53
CA ILE A 712 -39.32 5.53 -1.78
C ILE A 712 -40.07 4.26 -1.35
N ILE A 713 -40.65 4.26 -0.14
CA ILE A 713 -41.23 3.06 0.49
C ILE A 713 -42.74 2.87 0.27
N ALA A 714 -43.47 3.88 -0.22
CA ALA A 714 -44.92 3.84 -0.44
C ALA A 714 -45.35 3.71 -1.92
N GLN A 715 -44.40 3.52 -2.83
CA GLN A 715 -44.66 3.08 -4.21
C GLN A 715 -44.86 1.57 -4.26
N GLU A 716 -45.79 1.08 -5.10
CA GLU A 716 -46.21 -0.32 -5.12
C GLU A 716 -45.27 -1.27 -5.87
N LYS A 717 -44.51 -0.73 -6.83
CA LYS A 717 -43.50 -1.44 -7.61
C LYS A 717 -42.16 -0.75 -7.48
N SER A 718 -41.09 -1.50 -7.27
CA SER A 718 -39.73 -0.99 -7.16
C SER A 718 -39.21 -0.49 -8.52
N SER A 719 -38.24 0.44 -8.51
CA SER A 719 -37.65 1.01 -9.73
C SER A 719 -36.80 0.02 -10.54
N PHE A 720 -36.44 -1.11 -9.95
CA PHE A 720 -35.55 -2.11 -10.51
C PHE A 720 -35.83 -3.49 -9.89
N ASN A 721 -35.51 -4.56 -10.63
CA ASN A 721 -35.67 -5.94 -10.16
C ASN A 721 -34.30 -6.50 -9.75
N PHE A 722 -34.16 -6.90 -8.47
CA PHE A 722 -32.91 -7.42 -7.91
C PHE A 722 -32.42 -8.72 -8.56
N ARG A 723 -33.33 -9.57 -9.07
CA ARG A 723 -32.96 -10.78 -9.79
C ARG A 723 -32.35 -10.46 -11.16
N ASP A 724 -32.93 -9.50 -11.88
CA ASP A 724 -32.36 -8.96 -13.13
C ASP A 724 -31.02 -8.27 -12.89
N ILE A 725 -30.87 -7.49 -11.80
CA ILE A 725 -29.58 -6.88 -11.44
C ILE A 725 -28.49 -7.95 -11.29
N MET A 726 -28.78 -9.06 -10.60
CA MET A 726 -27.81 -10.13 -10.39
C MET A 726 -27.57 -10.97 -11.65
N ASP A 727 -28.61 -11.33 -12.39
CA ASP A 727 -28.52 -12.22 -13.56
C ASP A 727 -27.94 -11.51 -14.80
N SER A 728 -28.30 -10.24 -15.01
CA SER A 728 -27.75 -9.37 -16.06
C SER A 728 -26.45 -8.66 -15.62
N LYS A 729 -25.87 -9.03 -14.47
CA LYS A 729 -24.58 -8.51 -13.95
C LYS A 729 -24.48 -6.97 -13.83
N LYS A 730 -25.56 -6.29 -13.45
CA LYS A 730 -25.60 -4.83 -13.38
C LYS A 730 -24.73 -4.27 -12.24
N ILE A 731 -24.51 -2.94 -12.27
CA ILE A 731 -23.64 -2.22 -11.34
C ILE A 731 -24.54 -1.36 -10.43
N PHE A 732 -24.85 -1.86 -9.24
CA PHE A 732 -25.78 -1.26 -8.29
C PHE A 732 -25.03 -0.51 -7.19
N LEU A 733 -25.02 0.82 -7.24
CA LEU A 733 -24.23 1.66 -6.34
C LEU A 733 -25.14 2.47 -5.43
N VAL A 734 -25.00 2.28 -4.11
CA VAL A 734 -25.94 2.78 -3.10
C VAL A 734 -25.26 3.82 -2.24
N ASN A 735 -25.65 5.09 -2.43
CA ASN A 735 -25.36 6.17 -1.50
C ASN A 735 -26.49 6.24 -0.47
N LEU A 736 -26.26 5.82 0.78
CA LEU A 736 -27.30 5.91 1.83
C LEU A 736 -27.36 7.29 2.50
N ALA A 737 -26.41 8.19 2.21
CA ALA A 737 -26.39 9.58 2.65
C ALA A 737 -26.75 9.78 4.14
N LYS A 738 -26.14 8.97 5.04
CA LYS A 738 -26.51 8.85 6.47
C LYS A 738 -26.60 10.19 7.20
N GLY A 739 -25.72 11.14 6.88
CA GLY A 739 -25.74 12.50 7.45
C GLY A 739 -26.89 13.40 6.99
N LYS A 740 -27.54 13.10 5.86
CA LYS A 740 -28.74 13.81 5.36
C LYS A 740 -30.05 13.13 5.77
N LEU A 741 -30.10 11.79 5.70
CA LEU A 741 -31.32 11.03 6.04
C LEU A 741 -31.52 10.82 7.54
N GLY A 742 -30.44 10.83 8.33
CA GLY A 742 -30.43 10.31 9.68
C GLY A 742 -30.27 8.77 9.70
N GLU A 743 -29.66 8.28 10.78
CA GLU A 743 -29.20 6.90 10.91
C GLU A 743 -30.30 5.84 10.70
N ILE A 744 -31.45 5.98 11.37
CA ILE A 744 -32.52 4.97 11.30
C ILE A 744 -33.11 4.82 9.88
N ASN A 745 -33.13 5.91 9.11
CA ASN A 745 -33.65 5.93 7.74
C ASN A 745 -32.64 5.31 6.76
N ALA A 746 -31.37 5.69 6.86
CA ALA A 746 -30.28 5.12 6.07
C ALA A 746 -30.15 3.60 6.32
N ASN A 747 -30.18 3.18 7.59
CA ASN A 747 -30.12 1.77 7.97
C ASN A 747 -31.33 1.00 7.43
N LEU A 748 -32.56 1.55 7.48
CA LEU A 748 -33.76 0.90 6.90
C LEU A 748 -33.58 0.65 5.39
N LEU A 749 -33.14 1.64 4.62
CA LEU A 749 -32.95 1.49 3.17
C LEU A 749 -31.90 0.42 2.85
N GLY A 750 -30.75 0.46 3.52
CA GLY A 750 -29.70 -0.54 3.36
C GLY A 750 -30.17 -1.95 3.72
N LEU A 751 -30.89 -2.11 4.84
CA LEU A 751 -31.43 -3.39 5.30
C LEU A 751 -32.45 -3.97 4.30
N ILE A 752 -33.32 -3.13 3.71
CA ILE A 752 -34.23 -3.56 2.64
C ILE A 752 -33.45 -3.99 1.39
N ILE A 753 -32.41 -3.24 1.00
CA ILE A 753 -31.56 -3.58 -0.16
C ILE A 753 -30.89 -4.95 0.04
N VAL A 754 -30.26 -5.19 1.19
CA VAL A 754 -29.64 -6.48 1.53
C VAL A 754 -30.68 -7.60 1.57
N GLY A 755 -31.85 -7.38 2.19
CA GLY A 755 -32.95 -8.35 2.23
C GLY A 755 -33.53 -8.69 0.85
N LYS A 756 -33.61 -7.73 -0.07
CA LYS A 756 -34.03 -7.96 -1.46
C LYS A 756 -32.98 -8.70 -2.29
N PHE A 757 -31.69 -8.41 -2.11
CA PHE A 757 -30.62 -9.19 -2.74
C PHE A 757 -30.57 -10.63 -2.21
N LEU A 758 -30.82 -10.86 -0.91
CA LEU A 758 -31.00 -12.20 -0.33
C LEU A 758 -32.16 -12.94 -0.99
N MET A 759 -33.33 -12.30 -1.09
CA MET A 759 -34.51 -12.85 -1.75
C MET A 759 -34.24 -13.20 -3.22
N ALA A 760 -33.56 -12.33 -3.96
CA ALA A 760 -33.15 -12.56 -5.34
C ALA A 760 -32.15 -13.72 -5.46
N ALA A 761 -31.16 -13.80 -4.57
CA ALA A 761 -30.19 -14.89 -4.54
C ALA A 761 -30.87 -16.26 -4.31
N MET A 762 -31.74 -16.39 -3.30
CA MET A 762 -32.46 -17.64 -3.04
C MET A 762 -33.35 -18.06 -4.21
N SER A 763 -33.95 -17.10 -4.95
CA SER A 763 -34.78 -17.41 -6.12
C SER A 763 -34.01 -18.14 -7.23
N ARG A 764 -32.67 -18.06 -7.27
CA ARG A 764 -31.80 -18.78 -8.23
C ARG A 764 -31.79 -20.31 -8.04
N VAL A 765 -32.54 -20.85 -7.07
CA VAL A 765 -32.88 -22.28 -6.97
C VAL A 765 -33.42 -22.84 -8.30
N ASP A 766 -34.13 -22.02 -9.09
CA ASP A 766 -34.64 -22.33 -10.44
C ASP A 766 -33.56 -22.63 -11.50
N SER A 767 -32.30 -22.32 -11.17
CA SER A 767 -31.16 -22.32 -12.08
C SER A 767 -30.04 -23.26 -11.64
N PHE A 768 -30.27 -24.10 -10.62
CA PHE A 768 -29.32 -25.15 -10.26
C PHE A 768 -28.99 -26.06 -11.45
N GLY A 769 -27.69 -26.33 -11.63
CA GLY A 769 -27.15 -27.06 -12.78
C GLY A 769 -26.82 -26.20 -14.02
N LYS A 770 -27.17 -24.91 -14.03
CA LYS A 770 -26.73 -23.94 -15.05
C LYS A 770 -25.54 -23.12 -14.52
N PRO A 771 -24.68 -22.56 -15.40
CA PRO A 771 -23.67 -21.59 -15.00
C PRO A 771 -24.36 -20.28 -14.55
N LEU A 772 -24.48 -20.08 -13.24
CA LEU A 772 -24.95 -18.82 -12.65
C LEU A 772 -23.87 -17.74 -12.76
N PRO A 773 -24.23 -16.47 -13.02
CA PRO A 773 -23.27 -15.38 -13.00
C PRO A 773 -22.96 -14.94 -11.57
N ASP A 774 -21.66 -14.86 -11.27
CA ASP A 774 -21.13 -14.34 -10.01
C ASP A 774 -21.51 -12.87 -9.81
N PHE A 775 -21.96 -12.55 -8.60
CA PHE A 775 -22.34 -11.20 -8.17
C PHE A 775 -21.67 -10.84 -6.84
N TYR A 776 -20.95 -9.72 -6.81
CA TYR A 776 -20.12 -9.30 -5.68
C TYR A 776 -20.77 -8.12 -4.94
N MET A 777 -21.24 -8.36 -3.72
CA MET A 777 -21.76 -7.33 -2.84
C MET A 777 -20.67 -6.84 -1.89
N TYR A 778 -20.51 -5.52 -1.81
CA TYR A 778 -19.63 -4.81 -0.90
C TYR A 778 -20.47 -3.99 0.06
N ILE A 779 -20.21 -4.13 1.36
CA ILE A 779 -20.88 -3.37 2.41
C ILE A 779 -19.81 -2.79 3.33
N ASP A 780 -19.63 -1.47 3.29
CA ASP A 780 -18.81 -0.78 4.31
C ASP A 780 -19.68 -0.42 5.52
N GLU A 781 -19.07 -0.44 6.69
CA GLU A 781 -19.72 -0.38 8.01
C GLU A 781 -20.95 -1.32 8.14
N PHE A 782 -20.77 -2.60 7.75
CA PHE A 782 -21.83 -3.60 7.59
C PHE A 782 -22.65 -3.88 8.86
N GLN A 783 -22.12 -3.60 10.05
CA GLN A 783 -22.82 -3.71 11.33
C GLN A 783 -24.12 -2.88 11.40
N ASN A 784 -24.20 -1.79 10.62
CA ASN A 784 -25.39 -0.94 10.52
C ASN A 784 -26.49 -1.57 9.64
N ILE A 785 -26.14 -2.58 8.83
CA ILE A 785 -26.91 -3.05 7.68
C ILE A 785 -27.02 -4.59 7.64
N SER A 786 -26.99 -5.23 8.81
CA SER A 786 -27.07 -6.70 8.96
C SER A 786 -28.26 -7.14 9.82
N THR A 787 -29.10 -8.02 9.27
CA THR A 787 -30.08 -8.83 10.01
C THR A 787 -29.47 -10.19 10.40
N PRO A 788 -30.05 -10.95 11.37
CA PRO A 788 -29.61 -12.33 11.66
C PRO A 788 -29.59 -13.24 10.42
N SER A 789 -30.43 -12.95 9.43
CA SER A 789 -30.49 -13.64 8.14
C SER A 789 -29.16 -13.64 7.38
N ILE A 790 -28.25 -12.69 7.66
CA ILE A 790 -26.89 -12.65 7.11
C ILE A 790 -26.12 -13.96 7.36
N ALA A 791 -26.38 -14.66 8.48
CA ALA A 791 -25.75 -15.92 8.81
C ALA A 791 -26.11 -17.05 7.84
N ALA A 792 -27.37 -17.07 7.38
CA ALA A 792 -27.81 -18.00 6.34
C ALA A 792 -27.20 -17.66 4.98
N ILE A 793 -27.01 -16.35 4.67
CA ILE A 793 -26.29 -15.92 3.47
C ILE A 793 -24.85 -16.45 3.50
N LEU A 794 -24.11 -16.18 4.58
CA LEU A 794 -22.71 -16.59 4.72
C LEU A 794 -22.52 -18.12 4.64
N SER A 795 -23.54 -18.90 5.04
CA SER A 795 -23.51 -20.37 4.98
C SER A 795 -23.90 -20.95 3.60
N GLU A 796 -24.69 -20.23 2.79
CA GLU A 796 -25.30 -20.78 1.57
C GLU A 796 -25.04 -20.02 0.26
N ALA A 797 -24.67 -18.74 0.30
CA ALA A 797 -24.65 -17.85 -0.86
C ALA A 797 -23.77 -18.30 -2.03
N ARG A 798 -22.72 -19.08 -1.74
CA ARG A 798 -21.89 -19.77 -2.74
C ARG A 798 -22.71 -20.65 -3.70
N LYS A 799 -23.84 -21.21 -3.26
CA LYS A 799 -24.78 -21.99 -4.11
C LYS A 799 -25.49 -21.12 -5.15
N TYR A 800 -25.71 -19.84 -4.83
CA TYR A 800 -26.52 -18.89 -5.61
C TYR A 800 -25.67 -17.88 -6.40
N GLY A 801 -24.34 -18.03 -6.40
CA GLY A 801 -23.40 -17.11 -7.08
C GLY A 801 -23.28 -15.73 -6.43
N LEU A 802 -23.58 -15.59 -5.13
CA LEU A 802 -23.46 -14.34 -4.39
C LEU A 802 -22.22 -14.36 -3.48
N SER A 803 -21.38 -13.34 -3.58
CA SER A 803 -20.21 -13.13 -2.72
C SER A 803 -20.40 -11.87 -1.87
N LEU A 804 -20.36 -12.02 -0.54
CA LEU A 804 -20.30 -10.90 0.40
C LEU A 804 -18.84 -10.47 0.66
N ASN A 805 -18.60 -9.17 0.62
CA ASN A 805 -17.36 -8.49 0.99
C ASN A 805 -17.72 -7.47 2.09
N LEU A 806 -17.46 -7.82 3.35
CA LEU A 806 -17.96 -7.12 4.54
C LEU A 806 -16.85 -6.31 5.21
N ALA A 807 -17.11 -5.06 5.55
CA ALA A 807 -16.17 -4.22 6.31
C ALA A 807 -16.81 -3.45 7.47
N HIS A 808 -16.04 -3.24 8.53
CA HIS A 808 -16.44 -2.57 9.78
C HIS A 808 -15.18 -2.17 10.58
N GLN A 809 -15.36 -1.44 11.70
CA GLN A 809 -14.22 -0.91 12.48
C GLN A 809 -13.78 -1.78 13.66
N TYR A 810 -14.73 -2.37 14.40
CA TYR A 810 -14.46 -3.09 15.64
C TYR A 810 -15.34 -4.35 15.76
N ILE A 811 -14.79 -5.46 16.25
CA ILE A 811 -15.53 -6.72 16.40
C ILE A 811 -16.65 -6.58 17.45
N ALA A 812 -16.43 -5.75 18.47
CA ALA A 812 -17.42 -5.46 19.52
C ALA A 812 -18.69 -4.74 19.02
N GLN A 813 -18.71 -4.23 17.78
CA GLN A 813 -19.94 -3.70 17.15
C GLN A 813 -20.85 -4.81 16.59
N LEU A 814 -20.36 -6.04 16.45
CA LEU A 814 -21.13 -7.17 15.96
C LEU A 814 -21.87 -7.85 17.12
N ARG A 815 -23.13 -8.21 16.87
CA ARG A 815 -23.85 -9.15 17.75
C ARG A 815 -23.18 -10.52 17.70
N GLU A 816 -23.24 -11.26 18.80
CA GLU A 816 -22.66 -12.59 18.96
C GLU A 816 -23.07 -13.55 17.83
N ASP A 817 -24.37 -13.58 17.45
CA ASP A 817 -24.89 -14.44 16.38
C ASP A 817 -24.35 -14.09 14.97
N ILE A 818 -24.06 -12.82 14.72
CA ILE A 818 -23.47 -12.33 13.46
C ILE A 818 -21.95 -12.54 13.48
N LYS A 819 -21.30 -12.30 14.62
CA LYS A 819 -19.87 -12.53 14.83
C LYS A 819 -19.51 -14.00 14.56
N ASP A 820 -20.20 -14.93 15.20
CA ASP A 820 -19.95 -16.36 15.05
C ASP A 820 -20.19 -16.84 13.61
N ALA A 821 -21.25 -16.33 12.96
CA ALA A 821 -21.52 -16.64 11.56
C ALA A 821 -20.44 -16.11 10.59
N VAL A 822 -19.85 -14.94 10.88
CA VAL A 822 -18.74 -14.37 10.11
C VAL A 822 -17.47 -15.20 10.30
N PHE A 823 -17.02 -15.40 11.53
CA PHE A 823 -15.76 -16.12 11.80
C PHE A 823 -15.86 -17.63 11.50
N GLY A 824 -17.06 -18.21 11.50
CA GLY A 824 -17.30 -19.62 11.16
C GLY A 824 -17.37 -19.92 9.66
N ASN A 825 -17.81 -18.97 8.81
CA ASN A 825 -18.09 -19.23 7.39
C ASN A 825 -17.22 -18.44 6.40
N VAL A 826 -16.68 -17.26 6.78
CA VAL A 826 -15.90 -16.45 5.85
C VAL A 826 -14.51 -17.06 5.64
N GLY A 827 -14.19 -17.42 4.40
CA GLY A 827 -12.93 -18.04 4.04
C GLY A 827 -11.74 -17.10 3.97
N ASN A 828 -11.96 -15.82 3.61
CA ASN A 828 -10.89 -14.85 3.38
C ASN A 828 -11.00 -13.66 4.32
N MET A 829 -9.90 -13.27 4.94
CA MET A 829 -9.83 -12.23 5.95
C MET A 829 -8.64 -11.29 5.69
N VAL A 830 -8.89 -9.99 5.73
CA VAL A 830 -7.87 -8.93 5.59
C VAL A 830 -8.00 -7.94 6.74
N VAL A 831 -6.98 -7.88 7.60
CA VAL A 831 -6.96 -7.10 8.83
C VAL A 831 -5.93 -5.99 8.74
N PHE A 832 -6.40 -4.75 8.66
CA PHE A 832 -5.61 -3.54 8.89
C PHE A 832 -5.46 -3.30 10.41
N ARG A 833 -4.78 -2.23 10.85
CA ARG A 833 -4.60 -1.93 12.28
C ARG A 833 -5.93 -1.85 13.04
N VAL A 834 -6.00 -2.54 14.18
CA VAL A 834 -7.15 -2.58 15.11
C VAL A 834 -6.77 -2.13 16.54
N GLY A 835 -7.74 -2.08 17.45
CA GLY A 835 -7.49 -1.88 18.89
C GLY A 835 -7.02 -3.15 19.61
N THR A 836 -6.66 -3.03 20.89
CA THR A 836 -6.10 -4.14 21.70
C THR A 836 -7.04 -5.34 21.78
N GLU A 837 -8.32 -5.12 22.13
CA GLU A 837 -9.31 -6.20 22.30
C GLU A 837 -9.57 -6.98 21.00
N ASP A 838 -9.64 -6.26 19.87
CA ASP A 838 -9.74 -6.88 18.55
C ASP A 838 -8.45 -7.68 18.23
N ALA A 839 -7.27 -7.14 18.53
CA ALA A 839 -5.99 -7.77 18.23
C ALA A 839 -5.78 -9.06 19.04
N GLU A 840 -6.12 -9.07 20.33
CA GLU A 840 -6.08 -10.26 21.19
C GLU A 840 -7.03 -11.35 20.69
N PHE A 841 -8.25 -10.99 20.25
CA PHE A 841 -9.17 -11.94 19.63
C PHE A 841 -8.62 -12.50 18.31
N LEU A 842 -8.01 -11.65 17.48
CA LEU A 842 -7.47 -12.02 16.16
C LEU A 842 -6.14 -12.77 16.22
N GLU A 843 -5.35 -12.68 17.29
CA GLU A 843 -4.13 -13.50 17.43
C GLU A 843 -4.45 -15.00 17.29
N SER A 844 -5.60 -15.46 17.82
CA SER A 844 -6.10 -16.83 17.62
C SER A 844 -6.30 -17.22 16.15
N GLN A 845 -6.51 -16.25 15.27
CA GLN A 845 -6.70 -16.44 13.83
C GLN A 845 -5.40 -16.35 13.04
N PHE A 846 -4.43 -15.55 13.49
CA PHE A 846 -3.18 -15.28 12.77
C PHE A 846 -1.95 -16.03 13.33
N ALA A 847 -2.09 -16.70 14.47
CA ALA A 847 -1.08 -17.60 15.02
C ALA A 847 -0.77 -18.78 14.07
N PRO A 848 0.49 -19.28 14.05
CA PRO A 848 1.64 -18.84 14.84
C PRO A 848 2.43 -17.68 14.19
N VAL A 849 1.94 -17.06 13.11
CA VAL A 849 2.74 -16.15 12.27
C VAL A 849 2.77 -14.72 12.82
N PHE A 850 1.65 -14.22 13.34
CA PHE A 850 1.56 -12.86 13.90
C PHE A 850 0.90 -12.88 15.28
N LYS A 851 1.35 -11.99 16.17
CA LYS A 851 0.80 -11.77 17.52
C LYS A 851 -0.11 -10.54 17.54
N ALA A 852 -0.91 -10.35 18.59
CA ALA A 852 -1.75 -9.16 18.76
C ALA A 852 -0.95 -7.85 18.61
N SER A 853 0.29 -7.81 19.12
CA SER A 853 1.20 -6.66 18.99
C SER A 853 1.57 -6.33 17.54
N ASP A 854 1.68 -7.31 16.64
CA ASP A 854 1.91 -7.07 15.21
C ASP A 854 0.70 -6.40 14.55
N ILE A 855 -0.52 -6.81 14.93
CA ILE A 855 -1.80 -6.29 14.42
C ILE A 855 -2.07 -4.88 14.95
N MET A 856 -1.60 -4.56 16.17
CA MET A 856 -1.64 -3.20 16.71
C MET A 856 -0.57 -2.27 16.11
N LYS A 857 0.63 -2.78 15.79
CA LYS A 857 1.74 -1.97 15.26
C LYS A 857 1.68 -1.73 13.74
N ILE A 858 0.79 -2.40 12.98
CA ILE A 858 0.77 -2.30 11.51
C ILE A 858 0.50 -0.88 10.98
N GLU A 859 1.29 -0.48 9.99
CA GLU A 859 1.23 0.84 9.37
C GLU A 859 0.02 0.96 8.42
N ASN A 860 -0.46 2.19 8.20
CA ASN A 860 -1.58 2.44 7.27
C ASN A 860 -1.22 1.95 5.85
N ARG A 861 -2.22 1.53 5.07
CA ARG A 861 -2.05 0.88 3.75
C ARG A 861 -1.33 -0.48 3.78
N ASN A 862 -1.09 -1.06 4.96
CA ASN A 862 -0.67 -2.45 5.11
C ASN A 862 -1.74 -3.23 5.87
N ALA A 863 -1.90 -4.52 5.55
CA ALA A 863 -2.81 -5.43 6.22
C ALA A 863 -2.21 -6.83 6.35
N TYR A 864 -2.66 -7.62 7.33
CA TYR A 864 -2.42 -9.06 7.36
C TYR A 864 -3.56 -9.79 6.67
N ALA A 865 -3.21 -10.69 5.76
CA ALA A 865 -4.12 -11.50 4.98
C ALA A 865 -4.10 -12.96 5.45
N LYS A 866 -5.28 -13.53 5.67
CA LYS A 866 -5.51 -14.96 5.91
C LYS A 866 -6.55 -15.40 4.88
N ILE A 867 -6.11 -16.11 3.84
CA ILE A 867 -6.91 -16.37 2.63
C ILE A 867 -7.04 -17.86 2.33
N LEU A 868 -7.98 -18.19 1.44
CA LEU A 868 -8.03 -19.48 0.80
C LEU A 868 -7.27 -19.44 -0.54
N ILE A 869 -6.51 -20.51 -0.79
CA ILE A 869 -5.88 -20.79 -2.07
C ILE A 869 -6.46 -22.11 -2.57
N ASN A 870 -7.22 -22.07 -3.66
CA ASN A 870 -7.88 -23.24 -4.25
C ASN A 870 -8.72 -24.03 -3.20
N GLY A 871 -9.40 -23.30 -2.32
CA GLY A 871 -10.26 -23.82 -1.26
C GLY A 871 -9.55 -24.29 0.02
N LYS A 872 -8.22 -24.25 0.10
CA LYS A 872 -7.42 -24.59 1.29
C LYS A 872 -6.99 -23.32 2.06
N PRO A 873 -6.99 -23.30 3.40
CA PRO A 873 -6.39 -22.22 4.18
C PRO A 873 -4.89 -22.07 3.93
N ALA A 874 -4.46 -20.85 3.62
CA ALA A 874 -3.05 -20.46 3.63
C ALA A 874 -2.55 -20.18 5.05
N LEU A 875 -1.22 -20.26 5.25
CA LEU A 875 -0.59 -19.54 6.36
C LEU A 875 -0.78 -18.03 6.15
N PRO A 876 -1.01 -17.23 7.20
CA PRO A 876 -1.15 -15.78 7.06
C PRO A 876 0.13 -15.08 6.61
N PHE A 877 -0.01 -13.92 5.97
CA PHE A 877 1.10 -13.07 5.50
C PHE A 877 0.70 -11.59 5.44
N ASN A 878 1.65 -10.67 5.30
CA ASN A 878 1.36 -9.24 5.13
C ASN A 878 1.15 -8.88 3.64
N ILE A 879 0.27 -7.91 3.38
CA ILE A 879 0.10 -7.28 2.07
C ILE A 879 0.21 -5.76 2.20
N GLU A 880 0.96 -5.15 1.28
CA GLU A 880 0.85 -3.74 0.95
C GLU A 880 -0.36 -3.55 0.02
N MET A 881 -1.14 -2.52 0.30
CA MET A 881 -2.40 -2.25 -0.37
C MET A 881 -2.19 -1.44 -1.67
N LEU A 882 -3.02 -1.72 -2.68
CA LEU A 882 -3.05 -0.95 -3.92
C LEU A 882 -3.37 0.53 -3.67
N PRO A 883 -2.84 1.47 -4.49
CA PRO A 883 -3.26 2.87 -4.46
C PRO A 883 -4.77 3.00 -4.80
N PRO A 884 -5.41 4.15 -4.53
CA PRO A 884 -6.77 4.40 -5.01
C PRO A 884 -6.86 4.20 -6.54
N PRO A 885 -7.96 3.63 -7.06
CA PRO A 885 -8.15 3.52 -8.50
C PRO A 885 -8.24 4.92 -9.12
N GLN A 886 -7.64 5.10 -10.29
CA GLN A 886 -7.74 6.33 -11.07
C GLN A 886 -8.91 6.24 -12.03
N GLY A 887 -9.69 7.30 -12.12
CA GLY A 887 -10.88 7.39 -12.97
C GLY A 887 -11.13 8.83 -13.43
N HIS A 888 -12.27 9.03 -14.08
CA HIS A 888 -12.71 10.26 -14.74
C HIS A 888 -13.81 10.96 -13.93
N PRO A 889 -13.51 12.00 -13.11
CA PRO A 889 -14.53 12.72 -12.35
C PRO A 889 -15.61 13.36 -13.24
N GLU A 890 -15.28 13.72 -14.48
CA GLU A 890 -16.13 14.42 -15.44
C GLU A 890 -17.35 13.61 -15.93
N ILE A 891 -17.32 12.28 -15.82
CA ILE A 891 -18.47 11.42 -16.20
C ILE A 891 -19.46 11.22 -15.05
N VAL A 892 -19.04 11.43 -13.80
CA VAL A 892 -19.76 11.02 -12.58
C VAL A 892 -21.18 11.57 -12.54
N ASP A 893 -21.36 12.87 -12.72
CA ASP A 893 -22.69 13.50 -12.66
C ASP A 893 -23.57 13.16 -13.88
N GLN A 894 -22.95 12.80 -15.02
CA GLN A 894 -23.69 12.30 -16.18
C GLN A 894 -24.29 10.92 -15.89
N LEU A 895 -23.54 10.04 -15.24
CA LEU A 895 -24.01 8.71 -14.80
C LEU A 895 -25.12 8.81 -13.73
N LYS A 896 -24.98 9.72 -12.75
CA LYS A 896 -26.03 9.98 -11.75
C LYS A 896 -27.33 10.39 -12.44
N ASN A 897 -27.27 11.37 -13.34
CA ASN A 897 -28.44 11.88 -14.07
C ASN A 897 -29.06 10.83 -15.00
N LEU A 898 -28.25 10.01 -15.68
CA LEU A 898 -28.75 8.89 -16.48
C LEU A 898 -29.52 7.88 -15.62
N SER A 899 -29.01 7.53 -14.44
CA SER A 899 -29.71 6.67 -13.46
C SER A 899 -31.05 7.27 -13.03
N TYR A 900 -31.08 8.56 -12.64
CA TYR A 900 -32.30 9.26 -12.23
C TYR A 900 -33.36 9.31 -13.32
N LEU A 901 -32.96 9.51 -14.59
CA LEU A 901 -33.88 9.51 -15.73
C LEU A 901 -34.40 8.11 -16.08
N LYS A 902 -33.54 7.10 -15.99
CA LYS A 902 -33.83 5.70 -16.38
C LYS A 902 -34.68 4.94 -15.36
N TYR A 903 -34.49 5.20 -14.06
CA TYR A 903 -35.11 4.43 -12.97
C TYR A 903 -35.94 5.29 -11.98
N GLY A 904 -35.64 6.58 -11.84
CA GLY A 904 -36.39 7.50 -10.99
C GLY A 904 -37.67 8.01 -11.66
N ARG A 905 -38.74 8.24 -10.89
CA ARG A 905 -40.05 8.70 -11.38
C ARG A 905 -40.35 10.11 -10.90
N ASP A 906 -41.02 10.92 -11.74
CA ASP A 906 -41.44 12.29 -11.41
C ASP A 906 -42.09 12.39 -10.01
N ARG A 907 -41.51 13.22 -9.14
CA ARG A 907 -41.91 13.37 -7.74
C ARG A 907 -43.40 13.66 -7.57
N LYS A 908 -43.96 14.56 -8.38
CA LYS A 908 -45.37 14.95 -8.27
C LYS A 908 -46.30 13.79 -8.62
N THR A 909 -46.01 13.09 -9.72
CA THR A 909 -46.74 11.88 -10.15
C THR A 909 -46.71 10.78 -9.09
N VAL A 910 -45.62 10.67 -8.32
CA VAL A 910 -45.49 9.73 -7.20
C VAL A 910 -46.34 10.13 -5.99
N ASP A 911 -46.21 11.37 -5.49
CA ASP A 911 -47.02 11.84 -4.35
C ASP A 911 -48.52 11.88 -4.68
N ASP A 912 -48.92 12.31 -5.89
CA ASP A 912 -50.32 12.29 -6.35
C ASP A 912 -50.90 10.86 -6.35
N ALA A 913 -50.10 9.85 -6.69
CA ALA A 913 -50.53 8.45 -6.68
C ALA A 913 -50.67 7.90 -5.24
N ILE A 914 -49.70 8.19 -4.37
CA ILE A 914 -49.72 7.79 -2.95
C ILE A 914 -50.92 8.42 -2.24
N MET A 915 -51.11 9.74 -2.39
CA MET A 915 -52.20 10.48 -1.76
C MET A 915 -53.58 10.03 -2.29
N ARG A 916 -53.69 9.72 -3.59
CA ARG A 916 -54.93 9.16 -4.16
C ARG A 916 -55.30 7.81 -3.53
N ARG A 917 -54.33 6.92 -3.34
CA ARG A 917 -54.53 5.59 -2.68
C ARG A 917 -54.86 5.71 -1.19
N TYR A 918 -54.26 6.69 -0.51
CA TYR A 918 -54.56 6.98 0.89
C TYR A 918 -56.01 7.50 1.05
N LEU A 919 -56.40 8.47 0.21
CA LEU A 919 -57.72 9.10 0.26
C LEU A 919 -58.85 8.22 -0.30
N SER A 920 -58.61 7.36 -1.30
CA SER A 920 -59.67 6.55 -1.94
C SER A 920 -60.38 5.60 -0.96
N GLY A 921 -59.68 5.08 0.04
CA GLY A 921 -60.27 4.23 1.09
C GLY A 921 -61.14 4.98 2.11
N HIS A 922 -61.14 6.33 2.11
CA HIS A 922 -62.00 7.14 2.98
C HIS A 922 -63.39 7.42 2.36
N GLN A 923 -63.66 6.98 1.12
CA GLN A 923 -64.98 7.10 0.52
C GLN A 923 -65.89 5.96 0.97
N ASN A 924 -66.80 6.25 1.91
CA ASN A 924 -67.93 5.38 2.21
C ASN A 924 -68.71 5.05 0.93
N PRO A 925 -69.19 3.80 0.74
CA PRO A 925 -70.19 3.53 -0.27
C PRO A 925 -71.44 4.37 0.03
N ALA A 926 -71.99 5.02 -0.98
CA ALA A 926 -73.22 5.80 -0.85
C ALA A 926 -74.37 4.90 -0.32
N PRO A 927 -75.30 5.42 0.51
CA PRO A 927 -76.38 4.62 1.05
C PRO A 927 -77.26 4.07 -0.08
N VAL A 928 -77.30 2.74 -0.20
CA VAL A 928 -78.13 2.04 -1.19
C VAL A 928 -79.59 2.40 -0.94
N ALA A 929 -80.27 2.94 -1.96
CA ALA A 929 -81.64 3.41 -1.84
C ALA A 929 -82.59 2.27 -1.45
N ALA A 930 -83.43 2.50 -0.43
CA ALA A 930 -84.33 1.47 0.10
C ALA A 930 -85.52 1.20 -0.84
N THR A 931 -85.62 -0.02 -1.35
CA THR A 931 -86.84 -0.55 -1.98
C THR A 931 -87.82 -1.05 -0.90
N PRO A 932 -89.12 -0.73 -0.96
CA PRO A 932 -90.07 -0.98 0.13
C PRO A 932 -90.81 -2.33 0.05
N SER A 933 -91.33 -2.77 1.20
CA SER A 933 -92.25 -3.91 1.42
C SER A 933 -91.62 -5.32 1.33
N SER A 934 -92.13 -6.36 2.00
CA SER A 934 -93.43 -6.48 2.69
C SER A 934 -93.46 -7.45 3.89
N ALA A 935 -94.28 -7.09 4.89
CA ALA A 935 -95.04 -7.96 5.82
C ALA A 935 -94.33 -8.94 6.79
N THR A 936 -94.84 -8.98 8.03
CA THR A 936 -94.61 -10.02 9.06
C THR A 936 -95.76 -11.04 9.08
N PRO A 937 -95.64 -12.16 9.83
CA PRO A 937 -96.29 -12.22 11.15
C PRO A 937 -95.40 -12.77 12.30
N PRO A 938 -95.83 -12.68 13.59
CA PRO A 938 -94.96 -12.91 14.77
C PRO A 938 -95.39 -14.07 15.70
N LEU A 939 -94.50 -14.45 16.65
CA LEU A 939 -94.72 -15.02 18.02
C LEU A 939 -93.35 -15.53 18.55
N GLY A 940 -92.92 -15.44 19.82
CA GLY A 940 -93.49 -14.87 21.05
C GLY A 940 -92.41 -14.63 22.14
N ARG A 941 -92.80 -14.35 23.40
CA ARG A 941 -91.96 -13.99 24.59
C ARG A 941 -92.58 -14.64 25.85
N PRO A 942 -91.94 -14.63 27.06
CA PRO A 942 -90.52 -14.59 27.46
C PRO A 942 -90.23 -15.63 28.62
N MET A 943 -89.41 -15.25 29.64
CA MET A 943 -89.10 -15.92 30.94
C MET A 943 -87.88 -16.87 30.97
N THR A 944 -87.03 -16.96 32.03
CA THR A 944 -86.85 -16.16 33.28
C THR A 944 -85.43 -16.36 33.87
N SER A 945 -84.92 -15.38 34.63
CA SER A 945 -83.78 -15.49 35.59
C SER A 945 -84.29 -16.02 36.98
N PRO A 946 -83.54 -16.11 38.13
CA PRO A 946 -82.23 -15.52 38.49
C PRO A 946 -81.30 -16.34 39.45
N LEU A 947 -80.22 -15.69 39.96
CA LEU A 947 -79.34 -16.07 41.10
C LEU A 947 -78.43 -17.32 40.88
N GLY A 948 -77.29 -17.50 41.58
CA GLY A 948 -76.57 -16.67 42.57
C GLY A 948 -75.21 -17.30 42.97
N ALA A 949 -74.26 -16.49 43.45
CA ALA A 949 -72.85 -16.85 43.78
C ALA A 949 -72.69 -17.52 45.20
N PRO A 950 -71.50 -17.77 45.81
CA PRO A 950 -70.10 -17.43 45.43
C PRO A 950 -68.95 -18.45 45.80
N LEU A 951 -67.71 -18.07 45.46
CA LEU A 951 -66.40 -18.30 46.16
C LEU A 951 -65.92 -19.71 46.58
N THR A 952 -64.71 -20.10 46.11
CA THR A 952 -63.47 -20.24 46.93
C THR A 952 -62.25 -20.56 46.03
N ALA A 953 -61.03 -20.60 46.58
CA ALA A 953 -59.77 -20.71 45.81
C ALA A 953 -58.71 -21.57 46.53
N THR A 954 -57.76 -22.15 45.79
CA THR A 954 -56.31 -22.27 46.13
C THR A 954 -55.45 -22.88 45.00
N HIS A 955 -54.16 -22.53 44.99
CA HIS A 955 -53.03 -23.22 44.32
C HIS A 955 -52.51 -24.38 45.21
N PRO A 956 -51.70 -25.39 44.76
CA PRO A 956 -50.41 -25.20 44.07
C PRO A 956 -49.94 -26.33 43.09
N SER A 957 -48.64 -26.31 42.79
CA SER A 957 -47.86 -27.08 41.78
C SER A 957 -47.24 -28.40 42.26
N ALA A 958 -47.00 -29.36 41.35
CA ALA A 958 -45.72 -30.11 41.19
C ALA A 958 -45.72 -31.16 40.04
N THR A 959 -44.53 -31.49 39.53
CA THR A 959 -44.13 -32.60 38.61
C THR A 959 -43.82 -33.92 39.40
N PRO A 960 -43.28 -35.07 38.87
CA PRO A 960 -42.69 -35.42 37.54
C PRO A 960 -43.03 -36.84 36.96
N VAL A 961 -42.28 -37.29 35.91
CA VAL A 961 -41.73 -38.66 35.63
C VAL A 961 -42.02 -39.33 34.25
N ILE A 962 -41.00 -39.30 33.36
CA ILE A 962 -40.33 -40.34 32.52
C ILE A 962 -41.12 -41.58 31.98
N THR A 963 -41.07 -41.83 30.65
CA THR A 963 -40.95 -43.13 29.89
C THR A 963 -41.16 -42.91 28.35
N GLN A 964 -40.80 -43.75 27.36
CA GLN A 964 -39.67 -44.69 27.12
C GLN A 964 -39.48 -44.98 25.59
N VAL A 965 -38.41 -45.70 25.17
CA VAL A 965 -37.93 -45.97 23.77
C VAL A 965 -37.15 -47.34 23.80
N PRO A 966 -36.97 -48.23 22.77
CA PRO A 966 -36.81 -48.12 21.27
C PRO A 966 -37.61 -49.24 20.48
N PRO A 967 -37.23 -49.88 19.32
CA PRO A 967 -36.17 -49.68 18.28
C PRO A 967 -36.57 -49.85 16.76
N THR A 968 -35.55 -49.72 15.89
CA THR A 968 -35.41 -49.89 14.40
C THR A 968 -35.24 -51.37 13.91
N PRO A 969 -34.85 -51.75 12.65
CA PRO A 969 -34.57 -51.05 11.34
C PRO A 969 -35.18 -51.74 10.06
N ILE A 970 -34.79 -51.31 8.82
CA ILE A 970 -34.27 -52.13 7.67
C ILE A 970 -33.94 -51.26 6.40
N LEU A 971 -33.12 -51.76 5.47
CA LEU A 971 -32.56 -51.08 4.27
C LEU A 971 -33.27 -51.48 2.95
N GLN A 972 -33.17 -50.67 1.87
CA GLN A 972 -32.44 -51.06 0.62
C GLN A 972 -32.36 -50.00 -0.52
N THR A 973 -31.13 -49.79 -1.03
CA THR A 973 -30.62 -49.50 -2.41
C THR A 973 -31.31 -48.56 -3.45
N PRO A 974 -30.52 -47.87 -4.32
CA PRO A 974 -31.01 -46.97 -5.39
C PRO A 974 -31.27 -47.66 -6.74
N ILE A 975 -31.91 -46.95 -7.67
CA ILE A 975 -32.14 -47.35 -9.08
C ILE A 975 -31.39 -46.40 -10.03
N THR A 976 -30.91 -46.93 -11.17
CA THR A 976 -30.05 -46.26 -12.16
C THR A 976 -30.80 -45.63 -13.34
N GLN A 977 -30.08 -44.80 -14.12
CA GLN A 977 -30.54 -44.18 -15.36
C GLN A 977 -30.88 -45.21 -16.45
N ARG A 978 -31.95 -44.97 -17.23
CA ARG A 978 -31.89 -44.71 -18.69
C ARG A 978 -33.24 -44.36 -19.29
N ASP A 979 -33.17 -43.67 -20.43
CA ASP A 979 -34.23 -43.36 -21.41
C ASP A 979 -35.37 -42.46 -20.84
N VAL A 980 -36.02 -41.56 -21.60
CA VAL A 980 -36.26 -41.50 -23.04
C VAL A 980 -35.71 -40.21 -23.67
N ALA A 981 -35.19 -40.31 -24.90
CA ALA A 981 -34.87 -39.16 -25.74
C ALA A 981 -35.81 -39.07 -26.96
N SER A 982 -36.77 -38.14 -26.93
CA SER A 982 -37.46 -37.64 -28.14
C SER A 982 -38.29 -36.38 -27.86
N LEU A 983 -37.99 -35.30 -28.59
CA LEU A 983 -38.89 -34.27 -29.15
C LEU A 983 -38.11 -32.95 -29.36
N VAL A 984 -37.41 -32.86 -30.49
CA VAL A 984 -36.92 -31.59 -31.01
C VAL A 984 -37.97 -31.05 -31.98
N SER A 985 -38.28 -29.77 -31.89
CA SER A 985 -39.00 -29.02 -32.93
C SER A 985 -38.48 -27.59 -32.93
N PRO A 986 -37.87 -27.11 -34.03
CA PRO A 986 -37.28 -25.78 -34.05
C PRO A 986 -38.35 -24.70 -34.22
N VAL A 987 -38.20 -23.59 -33.50
CA VAL A 987 -38.94 -22.35 -33.74
C VAL A 987 -37.91 -21.26 -34.08
N SER A 988 -38.24 -20.45 -35.08
CA SER A 988 -37.29 -19.63 -35.84
C SER A 988 -36.55 -18.57 -35.03
N THR A 989 -35.26 -18.41 -35.34
CA THR A 989 -34.47 -17.24 -34.95
C THR A 989 -34.87 -16.00 -35.74
N THR A 990 -35.53 -15.04 -35.09
CA THR A 990 -35.52 -13.65 -35.57
C THR A 990 -34.16 -13.02 -35.29
N GLN A 991 -33.46 -12.60 -36.34
CA GLN A 991 -32.23 -11.80 -36.20
C GLN A 991 -32.57 -10.43 -35.59
N ILE A 992 -31.75 -9.97 -34.65
CA ILE A 992 -31.74 -8.59 -34.16
C ILE A 992 -30.41 -7.97 -34.59
N ASP A 993 -30.47 -6.80 -35.19
CA ASP A 993 -29.33 -6.12 -35.82
C ASP A 993 -28.42 -5.46 -34.76
N PRO A 994 -27.14 -5.85 -34.62
CA PRO A 994 -26.29 -5.46 -33.49
C PRO A 994 -25.66 -4.06 -33.63
N LYS A 995 -26.30 -3.11 -34.32
CA LYS A 995 -25.81 -1.73 -34.50
C LYS A 995 -26.88 -0.65 -34.32
N ALA A 996 -27.28 -0.45 -33.07
CA ALA A 996 -27.95 0.76 -32.61
C ALA A 996 -27.13 1.39 -31.48
N GLU A 997 -25.99 2.01 -31.82
CA GLU A 997 -25.21 2.80 -30.86
C GLU A 997 -26.05 3.97 -30.34
N SER A 998 -26.07 4.15 -29.02
CA SER A 998 -26.71 5.31 -28.40
C SER A 998 -26.07 6.62 -28.91
N PRO A 999 -26.85 7.68 -29.20
CA PRO A 999 -26.29 9.01 -29.48
C PRO A 999 -25.34 9.51 -28.38
N PHE A 1000 -25.48 9.00 -27.15
CA PHE A 1000 -24.58 9.27 -26.05
C PHE A 1000 -23.18 8.66 -26.24
N ALA A 1001 -23.07 7.45 -26.78
CA ALA A 1001 -21.79 6.82 -27.12
C ALA A 1001 -21.05 7.62 -28.21
N GLN A 1002 -21.80 8.17 -29.17
CA GLN A 1002 -21.25 9.03 -30.23
C GLN A 1002 -20.82 10.41 -29.71
N ALA A 1003 -21.47 10.93 -28.66
CA ALA A 1003 -21.00 12.11 -27.93
C ALA A 1003 -19.72 11.80 -27.13
N PHE A 1004 -19.65 10.65 -26.46
CA PHE A 1004 -18.47 10.19 -25.71
C PHE A 1004 -17.25 10.00 -26.64
N ALA A 1005 -17.47 9.42 -27.82
CA ALA A 1005 -16.45 9.27 -28.86
C ALA A 1005 -15.93 10.63 -29.40
N ARG A 1006 -16.72 11.71 -29.31
CA ARG A 1006 -16.27 13.08 -29.64
C ARG A 1006 -15.49 13.73 -28.51
N ALA A 1007 -15.83 13.46 -27.24
CA ALA A 1007 -15.01 13.91 -26.10
C ALA A 1007 -13.60 13.32 -26.17
N ASN A 1008 -13.48 12.00 -26.42
CA ASN A 1008 -12.21 11.30 -26.62
C ASN A 1008 -11.43 11.69 -27.89
N GLN A 1009 -11.94 12.61 -28.72
CA GLN A 1009 -11.17 13.18 -29.85
C GLN A 1009 -10.42 14.46 -29.48
N VAL A 1010 -10.70 15.07 -28.32
CA VAL A 1010 -10.01 16.28 -27.82
C VAL A 1010 -8.70 15.94 -27.09
N SER A 1011 -8.52 14.68 -26.68
CA SER A 1011 -7.45 14.21 -25.80
C SER A 1011 -6.68 12.99 -26.34
N LYS A 1012 -6.10 13.11 -27.55
CA LYS A 1012 -5.16 12.11 -28.08
C LYS A 1012 -3.70 12.46 -27.76
N PRO A 1013 -2.92 11.59 -27.09
CA PRO A 1013 -1.47 11.60 -27.23
C PRO A 1013 -1.08 11.16 -28.65
N ILE A 1014 0.05 11.63 -29.14
CA ILE A 1014 0.57 11.31 -30.48
C ILE A 1014 1.52 10.12 -30.37
N GLU A 1015 1.15 8.97 -30.95
CA GLU A 1015 2.08 7.87 -31.18
C GLU A 1015 2.93 8.14 -32.44
N PRO A 1016 4.27 8.07 -32.37
CA PRO A 1016 5.12 8.22 -33.56
C PRO A 1016 5.12 6.94 -34.40
N LYS A 1017 4.62 7.03 -35.63
CA LYS A 1017 4.98 6.10 -36.71
C LYS A 1017 5.95 6.79 -37.65
N ILE A 1018 7.21 6.34 -37.65
CA ILE A 1018 8.22 6.79 -38.61
C ILE A 1018 8.28 5.76 -39.74
N GLU A 1019 7.72 6.14 -40.89
CA GLU A 1019 8.12 5.59 -42.19
C GLU A 1019 8.21 6.78 -43.16
N VAL A 1020 9.26 6.82 -43.98
CA VAL A 1020 9.87 8.09 -44.44
C VAL A 1020 9.33 8.52 -45.81
N LYS A 1021 8.98 9.82 -45.98
CA LYS A 1021 9.51 10.70 -47.05
C LYS A 1021 8.95 12.13 -47.18
N ASP A 1022 9.88 13.04 -47.50
CA ASP A 1022 9.80 14.16 -48.46
C ASP A 1022 8.77 15.31 -48.28
N ALA A 1023 9.16 16.28 -47.43
CA ALA A 1023 9.41 17.71 -47.78
C ALA A 1023 8.31 18.80 -47.90
N ASP A 1024 8.71 19.97 -47.38
CA ASP A 1024 8.47 21.38 -47.78
C ASP A 1024 7.28 22.27 -47.30
N ALA A 1025 7.70 23.43 -46.77
CA ALA A 1025 7.09 24.79 -46.81
C ALA A 1025 5.84 25.12 -45.94
N VAL A 1026 5.67 26.32 -45.35
CA VAL A 1026 6.56 27.52 -45.18
C VAL A 1026 6.07 28.40 -43.99
N PHE A 1027 6.96 29.27 -43.47
CA PHE A 1027 6.77 30.36 -42.47
C PHE A 1027 5.38 31.03 -42.37
N ALA A 1028 4.96 31.41 -41.14
CA ALA A 1028 5.09 32.79 -40.64
C ALA A 1028 4.51 33.03 -39.22
N ASP A 1029 5.25 33.80 -38.42
CA ASP A 1029 4.85 34.62 -37.26
C ASP A 1029 5.33 36.06 -37.60
N PRO A 1030 4.68 37.20 -37.24
CA PRO A 1030 4.84 37.80 -35.89
C PRO A 1030 3.67 38.73 -35.40
N PHE A 1031 3.91 39.45 -34.28
CA PHE A 1031 3.19 40.62 -33.69
C PHE A 1031 1.94 40.34 -32.80
N VAL A 1032 1.72 41.03 -31.66
CA VAL A 1032 2.61 41.84 -30.79
C VAL A 1032 1.97 42.08 -29.39
N LEU A 1033 2.74 42.63 -28.45
CA LEU A 1033 2.29 43.10 -27.11
C LEU A 1033 1.45 44.38 -27.18
N ASP A 1034 0.44 44.51 -26.31
CA ASP A 1034 0.15 45.80 -25.68
C ASP A 1034 -0.43 45.66 -24.26
N ASN A 1035 -0.43 46.75 -23.48
CA ASN A 1035 -0.60 46.74 -22.02
C ASN A 1035 -1.90 47.45 -21.53
N VAL A 1036 -2.05 47.54 -20.19
CA VAL A 1036 -2.91 48.51 -19.44
C VAL A 1036 -4.40 48.08 -19.33
N ASP A 1037 -5.12 48.14 -18.19
CA ASP A 1037 -4.85 48.80 -16.89
C ASP A 1037 -5.28 48.02 -15.61
N SER A 1038 -4.98 48.65 -14.47
CA SER A 1038 -5.18 48.31 -13.05
C SER A 1038 -6.53 47.75 -12.55
N ALA A 1039 -6.44 46.93 -11.50
CA ALA A 1039 -7.19 47.10 -10.24
C ALA A 1039 -6.43 46.45 -9.06
N THR A 1040 -6.51 47.01 -7.85
CA THR A 1040 -5.75 46.59 -6.64
C THR A 1040 -6.63 46.53 -5.39
N SER A 1041 -6.14 45.87 -4.33
CA SER A 1041 -6.70 45.65 -2.97
C SER A 1041 -7.34 44.26 -2.75
N ASP A 1042 -7.25 43.62 -1.57
CA ASP A 1042 -6.40 43.94 -0.40
C ASP A 1042 -6.08 42.73 0.50
N VAL A 1043 -4.98 42.87 1.26
CA VAL A 1043 -4.58 42.24 2.53
C VAL A 1043 -5.38 41.03 3.10
N SER A 1044 -4.71 39.88 3.24
CA SER A 1044 -4.40 39.25 4.55
C SER A 1044 -3.29 38.21 4.47
#